data_AF-A0A970HAB5-F1
#
_entry.id   AF-A0A970HAB5-F1
#
_cell.length_a   1.000
_cell.length_b   1.000
_cell.length_c   1.000
_cell.angle_alpha   90.00
_cell.angle_beta   90.00
_cell.angle_gamma   90.00
#
_symmetry.space_group_name_H-M   'P 1'
#
loop_
_entity.id
_entity.type
_entity.pdbx_description
1 polymer ?
#
loop_
_entity_poly.entity_id
_entity_poly.type
_entity_poly.pdbx_seq_one_letter_code
_entity_poly.pdbx_strand_id
1 'polypeptide(L)'
;MPPAATTPGFERILAAYQERDLLRLLTCGSVDDGKSTLIGRLLHDADALFDDQLQNLARLSARHGTTGGGLDYALVLDGLQAEREQGITIDVAYRYFATPRRNFIIADTPGHVQYTRNMATGSSNCDLAVILVDARSGVVEQTRRHAFIATLFGIRHLVLAVNKMDLVGWSRERFDEVRAEFTGFAARLRVSDVHVIPVCATEGENVARRSEKMPWYQGSSLLAYLEHVHIAGDRNLLDLRFPVQLVTRPHHGFRGYAGTVASGILRRGAEVVALPSGRQSRIRALHTWEGEVAEAFPPQAVTVTLADELDLSRGTMLAAPGNVPQLAHAFEAMLVWMTEAPLRPGAGDYLLKQTTNVAPAAVRELRYRINTTTLHREETGELALNEIGRVRIESPRLIAFDAYRRNRETGAFILIDRLTNATVAAGTILEREPAEIRLERPPAAAATAHVRRPASAVPDAARATQFGRPPATLWLTGLPRAGKSTLAFALEEKLVAAGHRVQVLDGERLRLGLNADLGFTSGDRREHVRRTAEVARLFNDQGFLVIVALVSPAARDRALAREIVGADRFLEIHCNAPLATCEARDTDGLFRRARAGEIEQVTGIDAPYEAPAAPALALATGTETVAASLARLWALLEGRGLL
;
A
#
# COMPACT_ATOMS: atom_id res chain seq x y z
N MET A 1 52.22 16.88 30.90
CA MET A 1 51.79 15.48 31.03
C MET A 1 51.24 15.04 29.69
N PRO A 2 51.81 14.02 29.02
CA PRO A 2 51.17 13.44 27.85
C PRO A 2 49.86 12.75 28.29
N PRO A 3 48.82 12.73 27.43
CA PRO A 3 47.61 11.99 27.75
C PRO A 3 47.93 10.51 27.86
N ALA A 4 47.37 9.85 28.88
CA ALA A 4 47.53 8.43 29.09
C ALA A 4 47.12 7.66 27.83
N ALA A 5 48.01 6.79 27.34
CA ALA A 5 47.74 5.93 26.20
C ALA A 5 46.49 5.09 26.49
N THR A 6 45.43 5.29 25.70
CA THR A 6 44.25 4.43 25.69
C THR A 6 44.69 3.03 25.29
N THR A 7 44.36 2.05 26.13
CA THR A 7 44.72 0.64 25.91
C THR A 7 44.19 0.17 24.55
N PRO A 8 45.02 -0.36 23.63
CA PRO A 8 44.62 -0.78 22.28
C PRO A 8 43.44 -1.77 22.21
N GLY A 9 43.13 -2.44 23.33
CA GLY A 9 41.97 -3.31 23.46
C GLY A 9 40.64 -2.57 23.56
N PHE A 10 40.60 -1.39 24.19
CA PHE A 10 39.34 -0.65 24.40
C PHE A 10 38.82 -0.01 23.11
N GLU A 11 39.70 0.51 22.27
CA GLU A 11 39.35 1.02 20.93
C GLU A 11 38.90 -0.12 20.00
N ARG A 12 39.52 -1.31 20.07
CA ARG A 12 39.03 -2.50 19.34
C ARG A 12 37.68 -2.99 19.85
N ILE A 13 37.43 -2.92 21.16
CA ILE A 13 36.13 -3.26 21.74
C ILE A 13 35.09 -2.23 21.27
N LEU A 14 35.37 -0.93 21.36
CA LEU A 14 34.45 0.11 20.86
C LEU A 14 34.16 -0.03 19.36
N ALA A 15 35.19 -0.27 18.54
CA ALA A 15 35.04 -0.49 17.11
C ALA A 15 34.20 -1.75 16.82
N ALA A 16 34.47 -2.85 17.52
CA ALA A 16 33.67 -4.08 17.42
C ALA A 16 32.23 -3.89 17.93
N TYR A 17 31.98 -3.00 18.90
CA TYR A 17 30.64 -2.62 19.34
C TYR A 17 29.91 -1.75 18.30
N GLN A 18 30.64 -0.90 17.57
CA GLN A 18 30.12 -0.05 16.50
C GLN A 18 29.82 -0.82 15.20
N GLU A 19 30.54 -1.92 14.94
CA GLU A 19 30.33 -2.79 13.77
C GLU A 19 29.19 -3.80 13.94
N ARG A 20 28.66 -3.99 15.15
CA ARG A 20 27.56 -4.93 15.41
C ARG A 20 26.25 -4.46 14.77
N ASP A 21 25.56 -5.39 14.12
CA ASP A 21 24.23 -5.16 13.59
C ASP A 21 23.27 -4.72 14.70
N LEU A 22 22.32 -3.84 14.38
CA LEU A 22 21.41 -3.20 15.32
C LEU A 22 19.98 -3.63 15.00
N LEU A 23 19.31 -4.31 15.93
CA LEU A 23 17.89 -4.63 15.83
C LEU A 23 17.06 -3.67 16.68
N ARG A 24 16.09 -3.00 16.07
CA ARG A 24 15.06 -2.23 16.79
C ARG A 24 13.81 -3.08 16.87
N LEU A 25 13.40 -3.43 18.08
CA LEU A 25 12.24 -4.28 18.32
C LEU A 25 11.18 -3.57 19.15
N LEU A 26 9.94 -3.77 18.76
CA LEU A 26 8.76 -3.28 19.44
C LEU A 26 8.21 -4.38 20.35
N THR A 27 7.88 -4.07 21.60
CA THR A 27 7.15 -4.99 22.49
C THR A 27 5.71 -4.52 22.70
N CYS A 28 4.76 -5.42 22.44
CA CYS A 28 3.34 -5.18 22.59
C CYS A 28 2.66 -6.38 23.25
N GLY A 29 1.56 -6.16 23.95
CA GLY A 29 0.77 -7.22 24.60
C GLY A 29 -0.38 -6.59 25.36
N SER A 30 -1.36 -7.39 25.75
CA SER A 30 -2.44 -6.97 26.64
C SER A 30 -1.91 -6.59 28.03
N VAL A 31 -2.75 -5.91 28.80
CA VAL A 31 -2.54 -5.77 30.24
C VAL A 31 -2.50 -7.20 30.81
N ASP A 32 -1.51 -7.48 31.64
CA ASP A 32 -1.22 -8.80 32.23
C ASP A 32 -0.56 -9.85 31.31
N ASP A 33 -0.30 -9.61 30.03
CA ASP A 33 0.41 -10.60 29.18
C ASP A 33 1.89 -10.82 29.59
N GLY A 34 2.40 -10.05 30.55
CA GLY A 34 3.74 -10.21 31.12
C GLY A 34 4.84 -9.51 30.31
N LYS A 35 4.50 -8.45 29.58
CA LYS A 35 5.43 -7.65 28.74
C LYS A 35 6.63 -7.13 29.54
N SER A 36 6.38 -6.44 30.65
CA SER A 36 7.43 -5.91 31.51
C SER A 36 8.29 -7.03 32.10
N THR A 37 7.68 -8.12 32.54
CA THR A 37 8.39 -9.30 33.04
C THR A 37 9.31 -9.89 31.97
N LEU A 38 8.84 -10.04 30.72
CA LEU A 38 9.64 -10.58 29.63
C LEU A 38 10.84 -9.69 29.29
N ILE A 39 10.64 -8.38 29.20
CA ILE A 39 11.71 -7.43 28.92
C ILE A 39 12.73 -7.45 30.07
N GLY A 40 12.29 -7.39 31.32
CA GLY A 40 13.19 -7.46 32.48
C GLY A 40 13.97 -8.77 32.51
N ARG A 41 13.33 -9.88 32.14
CA ARG A 41 13.99 -11.18 32.04
C ARG A 41 15.01 -11.22 30.89
N LEU A 42 14.69 -10.66 29.73
CA LEU A 42 15.64 -10.54 28.62
C LEU A 42 16.86 -9.71 29.00
N LEU A 43 16.67 -8.60 29.72
CA LEU A 43 17.77 -7.77 30.22
C LEU A 43 18.64 -8.53 31.22
N HIS A 44 18.02 -9.29 32.13
CA HIS A 44 18.74 -10.15 33.07
C HIS A 44 19.55 -11.23 32.34
N ASP A 45 18.90 -12.00 31.46
CA ASP A 45 19.53 -13.15 30.81
C ASP A 45 20.55 -12.77 29.72
N ALA A 46 20.56 -11.49 29.31
CA ALA A 46 21.59 -10.91 28.44
C ALA A 46 22.73 -10.24 29.22
N ASP A 47 22.82 -10.44 30.55
CA ASP A 47 23.79 -9.82 31.46
C ASP A 47 23.82 -8.28 31.37
N ALA A 48 22.67 -7.66 31.08
CA ALA A 48 22.55 -6.21 30.94
C ALA A 48 22.19 -5.51 32.27
N LEU A 49 21.86 -6.27 33.33
CA LEU A 49 21.57 -5.74 34.67
C LEU A 49 22.81 -5.88 35.55
N PHE A 50 23.27 -4.76 36.11
CA PHE A 50 24.40 -4.74 37.03
C PHE A 50 24.02 -5.23 38.44
N ASP A 51 25.01 -5.65 39.23
CA ASP A 51 24.80 -6.24 40.57
C ASP A 51 23.99 -5.34 41.53
N ASP A 52 24.18 -4.03 41.46
CA ASP A 52 23.44 -3.05 42.26
C ASP A 52 21.95 -2.99 41.86
N GLN A 53 21.66 -3.09 40.57
CA GLN A 53 20.29 -3.17 40.04
C GLN A 53 19.61 -4.48 40.46
N LEU A 54 20.34 -5.60 40.45
CA LEU A 54 19.82 -6.90 40.92
C LEU A 54 19.55 -6.89 42.43
N GLN A 55 20.41 -6.28 43.22
CA GLN A 55 20.19 -6.12 44.66
C GLN A 55 18.99 -5.21 44.95
N ASN A 56 18.83 -4.12 44.19
CA ASN A 56 17.66 -3.25 44.31
C ASN A 56 16.37 -3.98 43.90
N LEU A 57 16.43 -4.76 42.81
CA LEU A 57 15.33 -5.61 42.37
C LEU A 57 14.93 -6.61 43.45
N ALA A 58 15.89 -7.27 44.11
CA ALA A 58 15.62 -8.20 45.21
C ALA A 58 14.92 -7.50 46.39
N ARG A 59 15.36 -6.29 46.76
CA ARG A 59 14.71 -5.48 47.81
C ARG A 59 13.29 -5.06 47.44
N LEU A 60 13.07 -4.62 46.20
CA LEU A 60 11.76 -4.23 45.70
C LEU A 60 10.82 -5.43 45.60
N SER A 61 11.31 -6.57 45.11
CA SER A 61 10.56 -7.82 45.02
C SER A 61 10.13 -8.31 46.41
N ALA A 62 10.98 -8.15 47.43
CA ALA A 62 10.62 -8.50 48.81
C ALA A 62 9.53 -7.61 49.42
N ARG A 63 9.38 -6.36 48.97
CA ARG A 63 8.40 -5.39 49.49
C ARG A 63 7.11 -5.34 48.69
N HIS A 64 7.21 -5.49 47.37
CA HIS A 64 6.14 -5.22 46.41
C HIS A 64 5.97 -6.33 45.37
N GLY A 65 6.74 -7.42 45.46
CA GLY A 65 6.77 -8.46 44.44
C GLY A 65 5.46 -9.26 44.37
N THR A 66 5.08 -9.59 43.14
CA THR A 66 3.85 -10.33 42.83
C THR A 66 4.11 -11.81 42.52
N THR A 67 5.37 -12.22 42.43
CA THR A 67 5.84 -13.54 41.96
C THR A 67 6.10 -14.55 43.07
N GLY A 68 5.40 -14.46 44.21
CA GLY A 68 5.41 -15.52 45.24
C GLY A 68 6.77 -15.80 45.88
N GLY A 69 7.66 -14.80 45.96
CA GLY A 69 8.97 -14.89 46.63
C GLY A 69 10.19 -14.94 45.69
N GLY A 70 9.98 -15.01 44.37
CA GLY A 70 11.03 -14.86 43.36
C GLY A 70 11.39 -13.40 43.04
N LEU A 71 12.41 -13.19 42.20
CA LEU A 71 12.70 -11.87 41.64
C LEU A 71 11.57 -11.47 40.68
N ASP A 72 10.97 -10.30 40.90
CA ASP A 72 9.92 -9.76 40.05
C ASP A 72 10.53 -8.81 39.01
N TYR A 73 10.94 -9.38 37.87
CA TYR A 73 11.63 -8.65 36.79
C TYR A 73 10.81 -7.49 36.20
N ALA A 74 9.49 -7.42 36.40
CA ALA A 74 8.70 -6.28 35.95
C ALA A 74 9.13 -4.97 36.63
N LEU A 75 9.56 -5.05 37.89
CA LEU A 75 9.97 -3.91 38.71
C LEU A 75 11.24 -3.21 38.21
N VAL A 76 12.01 -3.85 37.30
CA VAL A 76 13.16 -3.22 36.63
C VAL A 76 12.71 -2.07 35.72
N LEU A 77 11.52 -2.18 35.14
CA LEU A 77 11.07 -1.30 34.06
C LEU A 77 10.20 -0.15 34.52
N ASP A 78 9.55 -0.32 35.66
CA ASP A 78 8.67 0.68 36.27
C ASP A 78 9.49 1.88 36.74
N GLY A 79 9.72 2.86 35.87
CA GLY A 79 10.51 4.06 36.18
C GLY A 79 9.68 5.25 36.65
N LEU A 80 8.42 5.34 36.25
CA LEU A 80 7.53 6.47 36.55
C LEU A 80 6.54 6.11 37.67
N GLN A 81 6.43 6.97 38.67
CA GLN A 81 5.53 6.76 39.82
C GLN A 81 4.06 6.61 39.39
N ALA A 82 3.63 7.32 38.35
CA ALA A 82 2.28 7.20 37.78
C ALA A 82 2.03 5.86 37.06
N GLU A 83 3.04 5.27 36.42
CA GLU A 83 2.93 3.93 35.81
C GLU A 83 2.81 2.86 36.89
N ARG A 84 3.53 3.02 38.01
CA ARG A 84 3.46 2.13 39.19
C ARG A 84 2.11 2.17 39.89
N GLU A 85 1.51 3.35 40.02
CA GLU A 85 0.19 3.52 40.66
C GLU A 85 -0.95 2.92 39.84
N GLN A 86 -0.81 2.86 38.51
CA GLN A 86 -1.84 2.35 37.60
C GLN A 86 -1.55 0.97 37.00
N GLY A 87 -0.32 0.44 37.17
CA GLY A 87 0.09 -0.86 36.63
C GLY A 87 0.13 -0.93 35.09
N ILE A 88 0.29 0.21 34.41
CA ILE A 88 0.30 0.30 32.94
C ILE A 88 1.46 1.15 32.43
N THR A 89 2.01 0.79 31.26
CA THR A 89 2.94 1.65 30.51
C THR A 89 2.16 2.83 29.92
N ILE A 90 2.64 4.07 30.10
CA ILE A 90 1.92 5.27 29.64
C ILE A 90 2.56 5.86 28.37
N ASP A 91 3.89 5.83 28.25
CA ASP A 91 4.64 6.35 27.09
C ASP A 91 5.61 5.30 26.52
N VAL A 92 6.18 5.55 25.35
CA VAL A 92 7.16 4.62 24.75
C VAL A 92 8.48 4.70 25.51
N ALA A 93 8.82 3.65 26.26
CA ALA A 93 10.10 3.56 26.94
C ALA A 93 11.13 2.84 26.06
N TYR A 94 12.30 3.45 25.85
CA TYR A 94 13.39 2.84 25.11
C TYR A 94 14.41 2.19 26.05
N ARG A 95 14.70 0.91 25.82
CA ARG A 95 15.74 0.16 26.54
C ARG A 95 16.80 -0.35 25.57
N TYR A 96 18.01 -0.48 26.07
CA TYR A 96 19.18 -0.83 25.28
C TYR A 96 19.86 -2.02 25.94
N PHE A 97 20.21 -3.01 25.14
CA PHE A 97 21.07 -4.10 25.56
C PHE A 97 21.86 -4.60 24.36
N ALA A 98 22.89 -5.39 24.62
CA ALA A 98 23.70 -5.99 23.58
C ALA A 98 24.05 -7.42 23.98
N THR A 99 24.16 -8.29 22.99
CA THR A 99 24.80 -9.59 23.14
C THR A 99 26.17 -9.56 22.47
N PRO A 100 27.00 -10.62 22.59
CA PRO A 100 28.23 -10.72 21.82
C PRO A 100 28.03 -10.62 20.30
N ARG A 101 26.81 -10.91 19.80
CA ARG A 101 26.49 -10.94 18.37
C ARG A 101 25.81 -9.69 17.84
N ARG A 102 24.98 -9.02 18.65
CA ARG A 102 24.07 -7.98 18.13
C ARG A 102 23.70 -6.93 19.18
N ASN A 103 23.47 -5.70 18.72
CA ASN A 103 22.94 -4.61 19.54
C ASN A 103 21.41 -4.54 19.40
N PHE A 104 20.72 -4.19 20.48
CA PHE A 104 19.26 -4.16 20.53
C PHE A 104 18.73 -2.86 21.13
N ILE A 105 17.65 -2.35 20.52
CA ILE A 105 16.81 -1.28 21.08
C ILE A 105 15.40 -1.84 21.23
N ILE A 106 14.90 -1.86 22.46
CA ILE A 106 13.52 -2.25 22.77
C ILE A 106 12.69 -0.98 22.90
N ALA A 107 11.65 -0.84 22.07
CA ALA A 107 10.60 0.14 22.24
C ALA A 107 9.43 -0.51 23.00
N ASP A 108 9.32 -0.19 24.28
CA ASP A 108 8.26 -0.70 25.12
C ASP A 108 7.00 0.17 24.99
N THR A 109 5.97 -0.37 24.33
CA THR A 109 4.75 0.40 24.03
C THR A 109 3.56 -0.04 24.89
N PRO A 110 2.68 0.90 25.29
CA PRO A 110 1.47 0.54 26.03
C PRO A 110 0.55 -0.39 25.23
N GLY A 111 -0.09 -1.33 25.92
CA GLY A 111 -1.01 -2.30 25.31
C GLY A 111 -2.46 -1.84 25.16
N HIS A 112 -2.82 -0.66 25.68
CA HIS A 112 -4.21 -0.22 25.78
C HIS A 112 -4.64 0.64 24.59
N VAL A 113 -5.93 0.56 24.24
CA VAL A 113 -6.58 1.23 23.10
C VAL A 113 -6.27 2.74 23.05
N GLN A 114 -6.23 3.38 24.22
CA GLN A 114 -5.96 4.81 24.38
C GLN A 114 -4.53 5.25 24.00
N TYR A 115 -3.64 4.30 23.65
CA TYR A 115 -2.24 4.58 23.35
C TYR A 115 -1.79 4.09 21.97
N THR A 116 -2.72 3.94 21.02
CA THR A 116 -2.39 3.59 19.63
C THR A 116 -1.46 4.61 18.98
N ARG A 117 -1.56 5.90 19.32
CA ARG A 117 -0.58 6.91 18.89
C ARG A 117 0.85 6.60 19.36
N ASN A 118 1.01 6.06 20.58
CA ASN A 118 2.31 5.72 21.13
C ASN A 118 2.87 4.48 20.41
N MET A 119 2.00 3.51 20.12
CA MET A 119 2.36 2.37 19.29
C MET A 119 2.78 2.78 17.88
N ALA A 120 2.07 3.71 17.25
CA ALA A 120 2.46 4.27 15.95
C ALA A 120 3.85 4.90 15.98
N THR A 121 4.11 5.73 16.99
CA THR A 121 5.43 6.35 17.22
C THR A 121 6.52 5.30 17.42
N GLY A 122 6.32 4.34 18.33
CA GLY A 122 7.29 3.27 18.59
C GLY A 122 7.52 2.36 17.39
N SER A 123 6.46 1.98 16.67
CA SER A 123 6.53 1.08 15.52
C SER A 123 7.26 1.69 14.32
N SER A 124 7.18 3.01 14.15
CA SER A 124 7.72 3.71 12.97
C SER A 124 9.23 3.48 12.75
N ASN A 125 9.97 3.26 13.83
CA ASN A 125 11.42 3.06 13.82
C ASN A 125 11.83 1.61 14.14
N CYS A 126 10.88 0.68 14.24
CA CYS A 126 11.18 -0.72 14.54
C CYS A 126 11.31 -1.56 13.26
N ASP A 127 12.14 -2.60 13.37
CA ASP A 127 12.37 -3.61 12.34
C ASP A 127 11.49 -4.84 12.61
N LEU A 128 11.24 -5.15 13.88
CA LEU A 128 10.53 -6.34 14.35
C LEU A 128 9.54 -5.99 15.47
N ALA A 129 8.45 -6.75 15.60
CA ALA A 129 7.56 -6.66 16.77
C ALA A 129 7.42 -8.01 17.49
N VAL A 130 7.61 -8.00 18.80
CA VAL A 130 7.32 -9.09 19.72
C VAL A 130 5.96 -8.82 20.37
N ILE A 131 4.98 -9.64 20.01
CA ILE A 131 3.60 -9.58 20.49
C ILE A 131 3.42 -10.68 21.53
N LEU A 132 3.22 -10.31 22.78
CA LEU A 132 2.96 -11.24 23.86
C LEU A 132 1.47 -11.59 23.92
N VAL A 133 1.20 -12.84 24.30
CA VAL A 133 -0.14 -13.37 24.56
C VAL A 133 -0.08 -14.31 25.76
N ASP A 134 -0.96 -14.12 26.74
CA ASP A 134 -1.21 -15.10 27.80
C ASP A 134 -1.80 -16.40 27.21
N ALA A 135 -1.12 -17.53 27.40
CA ALA A 135 -1.55 -18.84 26.92
C ALA A 135 -2.94 -19.25 27.42
N ARG A 136 -3.39 -18.75 28.58
CA ARG A 136 -4.73 -19.01 29.12
C ARG A 136 -5.79 -18.29 28.28
N SER A 137 -5.57 -17.01 28.00
CA SER A 137 -6.52 -16.16 27.26
C SER A 137 -6.52 -16.43 25.76
N GLY A 138 -5.36 -16.78 25.18
CA GLY A 138 -5.20 -16.92 23.73
C GLY A 138 -5.28 -15.58 23.00
N VAL A 139 -5.61 -15.60 21.70
CA VAL A 139 -5.54 -14.38 20.88
C VAL A 139 -6.72 -13.46 21.18
N VAL A 140 -6.44 -12.35 21.88
CA VAL A 140 -7.44 -11.32 22.20
C VAL A 140 -7.49 -10.22 21.14
N GLU A 141 -8.49 -9.35 21.24
CA GLU A 141 -8.65 -8.16 20.40
C GLU A 141 -7.41 -7.26 20.38
N GLN A 142 -6.77 -7.05 21.54
CA GLN A 142 -5.55 -6.24 21.63
C GLN A 142 -4.38 -6.86 20.86
N THR A 143 -4.22 -8.18 20.90
CA THR A 143 -3.20 -8.89 20.11
C THR A 143 -3.37 -8.62 18.61
N ARG A 144 -4.61 -8.71 18.11
CA ARG A 144 -4.96 -8.45 16.70
C ARG A 144 -4.68 -7.00 16.32
N ARG A 145 -5.09 -6.07 17.17
CA ARG A 145 -4.85 -4.62 17.00
C ARG A 145 -3.36 -4.30 16.95
N HIS A 146 -2.56 -4.85 17.85
CA HIS A 146 -1.12 -4.62 17.88
C HIS A 146 -0.44 -5.13 16.60
N ALA A 147 -0.75 -6.37 16.20
CA ALA A 147 -0.25 -6.92 14.94
C ALA A 147 -0.66 -6.05 13.72
N PHE A 148 -1.89 -5.54 13.70
CA PHE A 148 -2.36 -4.65 12.65
C PHE A 148 -1.61 -3.32 12.61
N ILE A 149 -1.42 -2.64 13.74
CA ILE A 149 -0.70 -1.36 13.79
C ILE A 149 0.78 -1.57 13.45
N ALA A 150 1.42 -2.60 13.98
CA ALA A 150 2.82 -2.92 13.69
C ALA A 150 3.04 -3.09 12.18
N THR A 151 2.18 -3.86 11.52
CA THR A 151 2.24 -4.07 10.07
C THR A 151 1.86 -2.83 9.26
N LEU A 152 0.92 -2.01 9.75
CA LEU A 152 0.57 -0.74 9.13
C LEU A 152 1.77 0.21 9.05
N PHE A 153 2.60 0.23 10.08
CA PHE A 153 3.85 0.99 10.16
C PHE A 153 5.07 0.21 9.64
N GLY A 154 4.85 -0.84 8.85
CA GLY A 154 5.89 -1.44 8.00
C GLY A 154 6.84 -2.37 8.71
N ILE A 155 6.50 -2.83 9.92
CA ILE A 155 7.21 -3.94 10.57
C ILE A 155 6.93 -5.21 9.76
N ARG A 156 8.00 -5.84 9.26
CA ARG A 156 7.91 -7.01 8.38
C ARG A 156 8.04 -8.34 9.10
N HIS A 157 8.64 -8.31 10.30
CA HIS A 157 8.91 -9.47 11.13
C HIS A 157 8.06 -9.40 12.39
N LEU A 158 7.20 -10.40 12.59
CA LEU A 158 6.39 -10.54 13.80
C LEU A 158 6.80 -11.79 14.58
N VAL A 159 6.91 -11.65 15.89
CA VAL A 159 7.10 -12.76 16.82
C VAL A 159 5.93 -12.79 17.79
N LEU A 160 5.16 -13.86 17.78
CA LEU A 160 4.16 -14.14 18.81
C LEU A 160 4.82 -14.91 19.95
N ALA A 161 5.00 -14.25 21.10
CA ALA A 161 5.47 -14.87 22.33
C ALA A 161 4.27 -15.36 23.16
N VAL A 162 3.97 -16.66 23.10
CA VAL A 162 2.89 -17.29 23.87
C VAL A 162 3.39 -17.50 25.29
N ASN A 163 3.11 -16.56 26.17
CA ASN A 163 3.63 -16.47 27.53
C ASN A 163 2.76 -17.25 28.54
N LYS A 164 3.31 -17.49 29.73
CA LYS A 164 2.66 -18.21 30.84
C LYS A 164 2.30 -19.67 30.54
N MET A 165 3.17 -20.35 29.80
CA MET A 165 2.98 -21.77 29.48
C MET A 165 2.96 -22.68 30.72
N ASP A 166 3.57 -22.23 31.83
CA ASP A 166 3.51 -22.88 33.14
C ASP A 166 2.08 -23.03 33.67
N LEU A 167 1.24 -22.01 33.45
CA LEU A 167 -0.14 -21.98 33.96
C LEU A 167 -1.11 -22.87 33.17
N VAL A 168 -0.70 -23.31 31.97
CA VAL A 168 -1.45 -24.26 31.13
C VAL A 168 -0.77 -25.63 31.10
N GLY A 169 0.11 -25.92 32.08
CA GLY A 169 0.77 -27.21 32.23
C GLY A 169 1.67 -27.57 31.05
N TRP A 170 2.24 -26.57 30.36
CA TRP A 170 3.12 -26.75 29.20
C TRP A 170 2.46 -27.50 28.02
N SER A 171 1.12 -27.43 27.91
CA SER A 171 0.34 -28.13 26.88
C SER A 171 0.72 -27.70 25.46
N ARG A 172 1.05 -28.69 24.62
CA ARG A 172 1.28 -28.51 23.19
C ARG A 172 -0.01 -28.13 22.47
N GLU A 173 -1.12 -28.76 22.83
CA GLU A 173 -2.42 -28.54 22.20
C GLU A 173 -2.84 -27.08 22.34
N ARG A 174 -2.74 -26.53 23.56
CA ARG A 174 -3.08 -25.12 23.80
C ARG A 174 -2.19 -24.16 23.02
N PHE A 175 -0.90 -24.45 22.92
CA PHE A 175 0.03 -23.67 22.10
C PHE A 175 -0.34 -23.74 20.62
N ASP A 176 -0.61 -24.94 20.10
CA ASP A 176 -0.95 -25.16 18.70
C ASP A 176 -2.27 -24.47 18.31
N GLU A 177 -3.26 -24.41 19.22
CA GLU A 177 -4.50 -23.62 19.07
C GLU A 177 -4.21 -22.12 18.91
N VAL A 178 -3.48 -21.52 19.86
CA VAL A 178 -3.14 -20.09 19.84
C VAL A 178 -2.32 -19.75 18.60
N ARG A 179 -1.37 -20.62 18.22
CA ARG A 179 -0.59 -20.49 16.98
C ARG A 179 -1.51 -20.49 15.76
N ALA A 180 -2.43 -21.44 15.64
CA ALA A 180 -3.32 -21.54 14.49
C ALA A 180 -4.24 -20.32 14.37
N GLU A 181 -4.79 -19.85 15.49
CA GLU A 181 -5.64 -18.66 15.53
C GLU A 181 -4.87 -17.41 15.09
N PHE A 182 -3.67 -17.19 15.63
CA PHE A 182 -2.87 -16.02 15.28
C PHE A 182 -2.35 -16.07 13.85
N THR A 183 -1.86 -17.22 13.38
CA THR A 183 -1.37 -17.36 12.00
C THR A 183 -2.49 -17.20 10.97
N GLY A 184 -3.70 -17.70 11.25
CA GLY A 184 -4.88 -17.47 10.41
C GLY A 184 -5.29 -15.99 10.34
N PHE A 185 -5.13 -15.25 11.44
CA PHE A 185 -5.30 -13.80 11.45
C PHE A 185 -4.17 -13.07 10.71
N ALA A 186 -2.91 -13.43 10.99
CA ALA A 186 -1.72 -12.82 10.39
C ALA A 186 -1.65 -13.02 8.87
N ALA A 187 -2.23 -14.11 8.34
CA ALA A 187 -2.36 -14.33 6.90
C ALA A 187 -3.21 -13.24 6.19
N ARG A 188 -4.09 -12.54 6.92
CA ARG A 188 -4.84 -11.37 6.40
C ARG A 188 -4.00 -10.10 6.43
N LEU A 189 -2.93 -10.08 7.23
CA LEU A 189 -1.95 -9.00 7.26
C LEU A 189 -0.93 -9.23 6.15
N ARG A 190 -0.45 -8.16 5.53
CA ARG A 190 0.61 -8.25 4.51
C ARG A 190 1.99 -8.24 5.18
N VAL A 191 2.24 -9.23 6.04
CA VAL A 191 3.50 -9.44 6.78
C VAL A 191 4.37 -10.47 6.07
N SER A 192 5.69 -10.30 6.12
CA SER A 192 6.63 -11.19 5.43
C SER A 192 7.00 -12.42 6.26
N ASP A 193 7.16 -12.23 7.56
CA ASP A 193 7.59 -13.30 8.46
C ASP A 193 6.81 -13.27 9.79
N VAL A 194 6.35 -14.45 10.23
CA VAL A 194 5.64 -14.65 11.48
C VAL A 194 6.21 -15.88 12.19
N HIS A 195 6.83 -15.66 13.34
CA HIS A 195 7.37 -16.70 14.20
C HIS A 195 6.57 -16.80 15.48
N VAL A 196 6.34 -18.01 16.00
CA VAL A 196 5.56 -18.24 17.22
C VAL A 196 6.38 -19.06 18.20
N ILE A 197 6.63 -18.51 19.39
CA ILE A 197 7.54 -19.07 20.40
C ILE A 197 6.76 -19.24 21.72
N PRO A 198 6.67 -20.44 22.29
CA PRO A 198 6.12 -20.65 23.63
C PRO A 198 7.15 -20.24 24.68
N VAL A 199 6.79 -19.36 25.61
CA VAL A 199 7.69 -18.82 26.63
C VAL A 199 7.07 -18.84 28.02
N CYS A 200 7.93 -18.79 29.03
CA CYS A 200 7.55 -18.42 30.39
C CYS A 200 8.50 -17.32 30.87
N ALA A 201 8.02 -16.08 30.90
CA ALA A 201 8.84 -14.91 31.23
C ALA A 201 9.38 -14.92 32.67
N THR A 202 8.63 -15.47 33.62
CA THR A 202 9.01 -15.54 35.04
C THR A 202 10.14 -16.53 35.25
N GLU A 203 10.00 -17.75 34.72
CA GLU A 203 11.00 -18.82 34.88
C GLU A 203 12.16 -18.71 33.87
N GLY A 204 11.97 -18.02 32.75
CA GLY A 204 12.97 -17.85 31.69
C GLY A 204 12.96 -18.94 30.62
N GLU A 205 11.96 -19.83 30.64
CA GLU A 205 11.82 -20.93 29.68
C GLU A 205 11.62 -20.38 28.25
N ASN A 206 12.46 -20.81 27.31
CA ASN A 206 12.51 -20.34 25.91
C ASN A 206 12.72 -18.82 25.73
N VAL A 207 13.12 -18.08 26.77
CA VAL A 207 13.48 -16.66 26.68
C VAL A 207 14.89 -16.53 26.13
N ALA A 208 15.91 -16.80 26.93
CA ALA A 208 17.31 -16.84 26.45
C ALA A 208 17.73 -18.26 26.05
N ARG A 209 17.36 -19.26 26.86
CA ARG A 209 17.75 -20.66 26.68
C ARG A 209 16.56 -21.51 26.29
N ARG A 210 16.82 -22.62 25.60
CA ARG A 210 15.78 -23.59 25.24
C ARG A 210 15.24 -24.27 26.50
N SER A 211 13.93 -24.45 26.56
CA SER A 211 13.23 -25.10 27.65
C SER A 211 13.35 -26.63 27.61
N GLU A 212 13.62 -27.24 28.75
CA GLU A 212 13.51 -28.70 28.93
C GLU A 212 12.07 -29.13 29.25
N LYS A 213 11.24 -28.22 29.75
CA LYS A 213 9.83 -28.47 30.11
C LYS A 213 8.90 -28.58 28.89
N MET A 214 9.34 -28.05 27.74
CA MET A 214 8.61 -28.10 26.46
C MET A 214 9.43 -28.83 25.39
N PRO A 215 9.76 -30.13 25.56
CA PRO A 215 10.60 -30.88 24.62
C PRO A 215 9.95 -31.04 23.23
N TRP A 216 8.62 -30.89 23.16
CA TRP A 216 7.86 -30.90 21.92
C TRP A 216 8.13 -29.67 21.04
N TYR A 217 8.60 -28.56 21.61
CA TYR A 217 8.98 -27.37 20.85
C TYR A 217 10.44 -27.50 20.36
N GLN A 218 10.60 -27.52 19.02
CA GLN A 218 11.89 -27.68 18.35
C GLN A 218 12.47 -26.37 17.80
N GLY A 219 11.75 -25.26 17.95
CA GLY A 219 12.22 -23.94 17.51
C GLY A 219 13.27 -23.32 18.45
N SER A 220 13.80 -22.17 18.06
CA SER A 220 14.76 -21.41 18.85
C SER A 220 14.09 -20.71 20.05
N SER A 221 14.89 -20.35 21.06
CA SER A 221 14.49 -19.39 22.09
C SER A 221 14.28 -18.00 21.47
N LEU A 222 13.60 -17.12 22.20
CA LEU A 222 13.35 -15.74 21.77
C LEU A 222 14.65 -14.98 21.50
N LEU A 223 15.60 -14.99 22.44
CA LEU A 223 16.87 -14.28 22.28
C LEU A 223 17.66 -14.82 21.09
N ALA A 224 17.75 -16.15 20.97
CA ALA A 224 18.45 -16.77 19.85
C ALA A 224 17.82 -16.37 18.51
N TYR A 225 16.49 -16.31 18.41
CA TYR A 225 15.82 -15.80 17.22
C TYR A 225 16.18 -14.34 16.92
N LEU A 226 16.11 -13.46 17.93
CA LEU A 226 16.42 -12.02 17.79
C LEU A 226 17.89 -11.77 17.36
N GLU A 227 18.81 -12.62 17.77
CA GLU A 227 20.22 -12.54 17.35
C GLU A 227 20.43 -12.88 15.87
N HIS A 228 19.58 -13.72 15.28
CA HIS A 228 19.78 -14.28 13.94
C HIS A 228 18.83 -13.75 12.87
N VAL A 229 17.72 -13.11 13.26
CA VAL A 229 16.75 -12.56 12.30
C VAL A 229 17.45 -11.57 11.36
N HIS A 230 17.32 -11.81 10.05
CA HIS A 230 18.03 -11.03 9.04
C HIS A 230 17.21 -9.81 8.62
N ILE A 231 17.64 -8.61 9.03
CA ILE A 231 16.97 -7.35 8.67
C ILE A 231 17.71 -6.56 7.57
N ALA A 232 18.95 -6.93 7.23
CA ALA A 232 19.75 -6.14 6.31
C ALA A 232 19.17 -6.11 4.88
N GLY A 233 18.52 -7.20 4.46
CA GLY A 233 17.76 -7.29 3.21
C GLY A 233 16.52 -6.38 3.15
N ASP A 234 16.09 -5.79 4.26
CA ASP A 234 14.92 -4.91 4.26
C ASP A 234 15.22 -3.49 3.77
N ARG A 235 16.49 -3.10 3.69
CA ARG A 235 16.91 -1.78 3.22
C ARG A 235 16.62 -1.65 1.72
N ASN A 236 15.95 -0.57 1.34
CA ASN A 236 15.74 -0.27 -0.07
C ASN A 236 17.02 0.34 -0.68
N LEU A 237 17.81 -0.50 -1.35
CA LEU A 237 19.03 -0.11 -2.07
C LEU A 237 18.80 0.10 -3.58
N LEU A 238 17.55 0.03 -4.04
CA LEU A 238 17.18 0.11 -5.45
C LEU A 238 16.62 1.49 -5.82
N ASP A 239 15.69 2.00 -5.02
CA ASP A 239 14.98 3.25 -5.30
C ASP A 239 15.76 4.44 -4.76
N LEU A 240 16.58 5.08 -5.59
CA LEU A 240 17.35 6.25 -5.17
C LEU A 240 16.44 7.41 -4.76
N ARG A 241 16.47 7.76 -3.47
CA ARG A 241 15.83 8.96 -2.90
C ARG A 241 16.82 9.65 -1.98
N PHE A 242 17.21 10.87 -2.34
CA PHE A 242 18.05 11.72 -1.51
C PHE A 242 17.33 13.05 -1.24
N PRO A 243 16.65 13.17 -0.09
CA PRO A 243 16.01 14.42 0.31
C PRO A 243 17.06 15.45 0.73
N VAL A 244 17.11 16.57 0.04
CA VAL A 244 18.00 17.69 0.37
C VAL A 244 17.51 18.33 1.67
N GLN A 245 18.41 18.39 2.66
CA GLN A 245 18.15 18.99 3.96
C GLN A 245 18.74 20.40 4.08
N LEU A 246 19.95 20.58 3.55
CA LEU A 246 20.71 21.82 3.66
C LEU A 246 21.53 22.08 2.39
N VAL A 247 21.67 23.35 2.02
CA VAL A 247 22.60 23.77 0.97
C VAL A 247 23.84 24.36 1.63
N THR A 248 25.00 23.79 1.33
CA THR A 248 26.29 24.19 1.90
C THR A 248 27.11 24.98 0.88
N ARG A 249 27.56 26.17 1.26
CA ARG A 249 28.43 27.04 0.45
C ARG A 249 29.54 27.64 1.32
N PRO A 250 30.63 26.90 1.59
CA PRO A 250 31.74 27.39 2.38
C PRO A 250 32.53 28.51 1.67
N HIS A 251 32.54 28.51 0.33
CA HIS A 251 33.14 29.56 -0.50
C HIS A 251 32.47 29.59 -1.89
N HIS A 252 32.72 30.64 -2.68
CA HIS A 252 32.05 30.89 -3.97
C HIS A 252 32.12 29.72 -4.96
N GLY A 253 33.24 28.98 -5.00
CA GLY A 253 33.42 27.83 -5.90
C GLY A 253 32.83 26.50 -5.44
N PHE A 254 32.13 26.44 -4.29
CA PHE A 254 31.56 25.20 -3.78
C PHE A 254 30.06 25.34 -3.48
N ARG A 255 29.28 24.45 -4.08
CA ARG A 255 27.86 24.28 -3.80
C ARG A 255 27.56 22.81 -3.58
N GLY A 256 27.30 22.46 -2.32
CA GLY A 256 26.92 21.11 -1.91
C GLY A 256 25.47 21.06 -1.41
N TYR A 257 24.84 19.91 -1.55
CA TYR A 257 23.52 19.61 -1.02
C TYR A 257 23.67 18.49 0.00
N ALA A 258 23.52 18.84 1.28
CA ALA A 258 23.65 17.92 2.40
C ALA A 258 22.30 17.30 2.74
N GLY A 259 22.33 16.02 3.08
CA GLY A 259 21.17 15.22 3.47
C GLY A 259 21.59 13.80 3.84
N THR A 260 20.61 13.01 4.26
CA THR A 260 20.79 11.58 4.53
C THR A 260 20.23 10.80 3.36
N VAL A 261 20.95 9.79 2.88
CA VAL A 261 20.44 8.89 1.82
C VAL A 261 19.26 8.11 2.39
N ALA A 262 18.06 8.39 1.89
CA ALA A 262 16.84 7.75 2.38
C ALA A 262 16.69 6.33 1.80
N SER A 263 17.04 6.15 0.52
CA SER A 263 17.00 4.86 -0.19
C SER A 263 17.85 4.91 -1.47
N GLY A 264 18.14 3.73 -2.03
CA GLY A 264 18.99 3.55 -3.19
C GLY A 264 20.48 3.74 -2.89
N ILE A 265 21.30 3.85 -3.93
CA ILE A 265 22.74 4.10 -3.80
C ILE A 265 23.09 5.33 -4.65
N LEU A 266 23.70 6.33 -4.02
CA LEU A 266 24.32 7.45 -4.72
C LEU A 266 25.71 7.03 -5.18
N ARG A 267 26.03 7.28 -6.44
CA ARG A 267 27.37 7.03 -6.99
C ARG A 267 27.90 8.26 -7.69
N ARG A 268 29.18 8.53 -7.53
CA ARG A 268 29.88 9.54 -8.32
C ARG A 268 29.67 9.27 -9.81
N GLY A 269 29.36 10.31 -10.57
CA GLY A 269 29.10 10.23 -12.00
C GLY A 269 27.70 9.71 -12.38
N ALA A 270 26.84 9.33 -11.42
CA ALA A 270 25.47 8.91 -11.73
C ALA A 270 24.57 10.11 -12.09
N GLU A 271 23.63 9.89 -12.99
CA GLU A 271 22.62 10.88 -13.36
C GLU A 271 21.51 10.94 -12.32
N VAL A 272 21.05 12.16 -12.04
CA VAL A 272 20.00 12.45 -11.06
C VAL A 272 19.03 13.47 -11.61
N VAL A 273 17.79 13.38 -11.15
CA VAL A 273 16.73 14.37 -11.40
C VAL A 273 16.31 15.02 -10.09
N ALA A 274 16.17 16.34 -10.10
CA ALA A 274 15.75 17.14 -8.96
C ALA A 274 14.24 17.39 -8.98
N LEU A 275 13.53 16.86 -8.00
CA LEU A 275 12.08 16.94 -7.87
C LEU A 275 11.67 18.03 -6.87
N PRO A 276 10.62 18.80 -7.15
CA PRO A 276 9.64 18.61 -8.24
C PRO A 276 10.01 19.26 -9.59
N SER A 277 11.16 19.93 -9.70
CA SER A 277 11.52 20.73 -10.90
C SER A 277 11.71 19.92 -12.19
N GLY A 278 12.06 18.63 -12.08
CA GLY A 278 12.38 17.77 -13.21
C GLY A 278 13.76 18.04 -13.86
N ARG A 279 14.53 19.02 -13.35
CA ARG A 279 15.87 19.32 -13.88
C ARG A 279 16.81 18.15 -13.63
N GLN A 280 17.56 17.76 -14.65
CA GLN A 280 18.55 16.69 -14.56
C GLN A 280 19.95 17.26 -14.37
N SER A 281 20.81 16.47 -13.73
CA SER A 281 22.25 16.72 -13.63
C SER A 281 22.97 15.41 -13.33
N ARG A 282 24.28 15.49 -13.06
CA ARG A 282 25.13 14.36 -12.71
C ARG A 282 25.84 14.62 -11.39
N ILE A 283 26.00 13.59 -10.56
CA ILE A 283 26.74 13.69 -9.31
C ILE A 283 28.22 13.89 -9.62
N ARG A 284 28.79 15.01 -9.18
CA ARG A 284 30.21 15.33 -9.36
C ARG A 284 31.07 14.65 -8.29
N ALA A 285 30.68 14.78 -7.02
CA ALA A 285 31.36 14.19 -5.87
C ALA A 285 30.40 14.02 -4.69
N LEU A 286 30.75 13.10 -3.80
CA LEU A 286 30.04 12.82 -2.54
C LEU A 286 31.03 13.04 -1.39
N HIS A 287 30.68 13.86 -0.42
CA HIS A 287 31.55 14.17 0.73
C HIS A 287 30.92 13.70 2.04
N THR A 288 31.72 13.04 2.85
CA THR A 288 31.44 12.68 4.25
C THR A 288 32.33 13.51 5.18
N TRP A 289 32.20 13.31 6.49
CA TRP A 289 33.15 13.87 7.46
C TRP A 289 34.59 13.40 7.23
N GLU A 290 34.77 12.16 6.75
CA GLU A 290 36.09 11.54 6.53
C GLU A 290 36.71 11.92 5.18
N GLY A 291 35.96 12.60 4.31
CA GLY A 291 36.40 13.03 3.00
C GLY A 291 35.48 12.59 1.86
N GLU A 292 36.01 12.62 0.64
CA GLU A 292 35.26 12.22 -0.56
C GLU A 292 35.12 10.70 -0.67
N VAL A 293 33.92 10.22 -0.99
CA VAL A 293 33.60 8.80 -1.18
C VAL A 293 33.07 8.54 -2.59
N ALA A 294 33.29 7.33 -3.11
CA ALA A 294 32.83 6.95 -4.45
C ALA A 294 31.31 6.68 -4.50
N GLU A 295 30.76 6.13 -3.42
CA GLU A 295 29.34 5.83 -3.28
C GLU A 295 28.85 6.08 -1.85
N ALA A 296 27.54 6.29 -1.72
CA ALA A 296 26.85 6.46 -0.45
C ALA A 296 25.50 5.75 -0.46
N PHE A 297 25.12 5.16 0.65
CA PHE A 297 23.91 4.34 0.79
C PHE A 297 23.22 4.60 2.14
N PRO A 298 21.93 4.26 2.30
CA PRO A 298 21.22 4.47 3.56
C PRO A 298 21.86 3.73 4.74
N PRO A 299 21.97 4.37 5.92
CA PRO A 299 21.47 5.70 6.29
C PRO A 299 22.58 6.77 6.33
N GLN A 300 23.57 6.72 5.44
CA GLN A 300 24.72 7.64 5.48
C GLN A 300 24.29 9.09 5.20
N ALA A 301 24.84 10.02 5.99
CA ALA A 301 24.72 11.45 5.75
C ALA A 301 25.87 11.93 4.86
N VAL A 302 25.54 12.57 3.75
CA VAL A 302 26.52 13.01 2.75
C VAL A 302 26.18 14.40 2.20
N THR A 303 27.21 15.09 1.72
CA THR A 303 27.07 16.29 0.90
C THR A 303 27.34 15.96 -0.55
N VAL A 304 26.33 16.15 -1.39
CA VAL A 304 26.38 15.87 -2.84
C VAL A 304 26.72 17.16 -3.58
N THR A 305 27.71 17.12 -4.47
CA THR A 305 27.93 18.19 -5.46
C THR A 305 27.46 17.71 -6.83
N LEU A 306 26.93 18.63 -7.63
CA LEU A 306 26.42 18.34 -8.97
C LEU A 306 27.34 18.92 -10.05
N ALA A 307 27.29 18.37 -11.25
CA ALA A 307 28.03 18.87 -12.40
C ALA A 307 27.46 20.21 -12.89
N ASP A 308 26.14 20.38 -12.82
CA ASP A 308 25.44 21.60 -13.22
C ASP A 308 25.05 22.43 -12.00
N GLU A 309 25.04 23.75 -12.16
CA GLU A 309 24.54 24.66 -11.11
C GLU A 309 23.01 24.62 -11.06
N LEU A 310 22.48 23.70 -10.25
CA LEU A 310 21.04 23.63 -9.96
C LEU A 310 20.67 24.45 -8.73
N ASP A 311 19.61 25.25 -8.80
CA ASP A 311 19.14 25.99 -7.63
C ASP A 311 18.19 25.16 -6.76
N LEU A 312 18.77 24.22 -5.99
CA LEU A 312 18.01 23.34 -5.11
C LEU A 312 17.92 23.93 -3.70
N SER A 313 16.82 23.62 -3.01
CA SER A 313 16.53 24.05 -1.63
C SER A 313 16.03 22.88 -0.78
N ARG A 314 15.91 23.10 0.54
CA ARG A 314 15.37 22.10 1.48
C ARG A 314 14.00 21.59 1.01
N GLY A 315 13.80 20.28 1.07
CA GLY A 315 12.58 19.61 0.61
C GLY A 315 12.62 19.18 -0.87
N THR A 316 13.63 19.62 -1.63
CA THR A 316 13.94 19.04 -2.95
C THR A 316 14.39 17.60 -2.77
N MET A 317 14.00 16.71 -3.67
CA MET A 317 14.46 15.32 -3.68
C MET A 317 15.28 15.06 -4.95
N LEU A 318 16.49 14.53 -4.78
CA LEU A 318 17.23 13.93 -5.88
C LEU A 318 16.81 12.46 -6.02
N ALA A 319 16.49 12.04 -7.25
CA ALA A 319 16.12 10.68 -7.59
C ALA A 319 16.83 10.22 -8.88
N ALA A 320 16.78 8.93 -9.19
CA ALA A 320 17.28 8.42 -10.47
C ALA A 320 16.27 8.74 -11.60
N PRO A 321 16.70 9.23 -12.79
CA PRO A 321 15.79 9.61 -13.88
C PRO A 321 14.85 8.50 -14.36
N GLY A 322 15.33 7.25 -14.41
CA GLY A 322 14.53 6.08 -14.79
C GLY A 322 13.71 5.45 -13.66
N ASN A 323 13.80 5.98 -12.44
CA ASN A 323 13.12 5.46 -11.27
C ASN A 323 12.73 6.61 -10.32
N VAL A 324 11.82 7.44 -10.81
CA VAL A 324 11.28 8.58 -10.04
C VAL A 324 10.11 8.15 -9.15
N PRO A 325 9.96 8.73 -7.94
CA PRO A 325 8.75 8.60 -7.15
C PRO A 325 7.55 9.23 -7.88
N GLN A 326 6.34 8.90 -7.44
CA GLN A 326 5.14 9.56 -7.96
C GLN A 326 5.13 11.03 -7.57
N LEU A 327 4.76 11.91 -8.51
CA LEU A 327 4.49 13.31 -8.23
C LEU A 327 3.01 13.58 -8.40
N ALA A 328 2.34 13.99 -7.31
CA ALA A 328 0.94 14.38 -7.39
C ALA A 328 0.58 15.44 -6.34
N HIS A 329 -0.52 16.14 -6.61
CA HIS A 329 -1.19 17.01 -5.66
C HIS A 329 -2.09 16.26 -4.69
N ALA A 330 -2.42 14.99 -4.98
CA ALA A 330 -3.34 14.20 -4.19
C ALA A 330 -2.86 12.75 -4.11
N PHE A 331 -3.06 12.14 -2.95
CA PHE A 331 -2.78 10.72 -2.74
C PHE A 331 -3.65 10.17 -1.62
N GLU A 332 -3.74 8.85 -1.56
CA GLU A 332 -4.44 8.16 -0.48
C GLU A 332 -3.44 7.62 0.53
N ALA A 333 -3.83 7.68 1.79
CA ALA A 333 -3.02 7.21 2.89
C ALA A 333 -3.89 6.53 3.94
N MET A 334 -3.30 5.57 4.63
CA MET A 334 -3.81 5.19 5.95
C MET A 334 -3.27 6.18 6.97
N LEU A 335 -4.09 6.59 7.92
CA LEU A 335 -3.77 7.62 8.88
C LEU A 335 -4.22 7.20 10.28
N VAL A 336 -3.36 7.42 11.26
CA VAL A 336 -3.69 7.33 12.69
C VAL A 336 -3.86 8.74 13.23
N TRP A 337 -5.04 9.03 13.78
CA TRP A 337 -5.33 10.34 14.38
C TRP A 337 -4.85 10.40 15.83
N MET A 338 -4.19 11.50 16.22
CA MET A 338 -3.40 11.59 17.45
C MET A 338 -3.86 12.67 18.43
N THR A 339 -4.91 13.42 18.10
CA THR A 339 -5.46 14.50 18.93
C THR A 339 -6.93 14.26 19.29
N GLU A 340 -7.39 14.87 20.37
CA GLU A 340 -8.76 14.75 20.90
C GLU A 340 -9.80 15.40 19.98
N ALA A 341 -9.46 16.54 19.37
CA ALA A 341 -10.33 17.19 18.41
C ALA A 341 -10.48 16.30 17.17
N PRO A 342 -11.70 15.86 16.80
CA PRO A 342 -11.88 14.89 15.73
C PRO A 342 -11.50 15.48 14.37
N LEU A 343 -10.89 14.65 13.52
CA LEU A 343 -10.65 14.99 12.12
C LEU A 343 -11.98 14.99 11.37
N ARG A 344 -12.32 16.14 10.79
CA ARG A 344 -13.44 16.28 9.85
C ARG A 344 -12.90 16.70 8.49
N PRO A 345 -13.18 15.93 7.41
CA PRO A 345 -12.71 16.28 6.07
C PRO A 345 -13.09 17.72 5.68
N GLY A 346 -12.13 18.47 5.16
CA GLY A 346 -12.30 19.86 4.73
C GLY A 346 -12.29 20.93 5.83
N ALA A 347 -12.28 20.56 7.12
CA ALA A 347 -12.34 21.53 8.21
C ALA A 347 -10.98 22.07 8.69
N GLY A 348 -9.88 21.36 8.41
CA GLY A 348 -8.55 21.69 8.94
C GLY A 348 -7.50 21.98 7.87
N ASP A 349 -6.67 23.00 8.14
CA ASP A 349 -5.47 23.31 7.37
C ASP A 349 -4.23 22.75 8.07
N TYR A 350 -3.55 21.83 7.40
CA TYR A 350 -2.39 21.13 7.95
C TYR A 350 -1.11 21.48 7.19
N LEU A 351 0.03 21.22 7.82
CA LEU A 351 1.30 21.01 7.13
C LEU A 351 1.55 19.52 7.08
N LEU A 352 1.77 19.01 5.88
CA LEU A 352 2.32 17.69 5.66
C LEU A 352 3.84 17.78 5.71
N LYS A 353 4.45 16.98 6.59
CA LYS A 353 5.90 16.79 6.63
C LYS A 353 6.24 15.37 6.20
N GLN A 354 7.01 15.28 5.13
CA GLN A 354 7.49 14.02 4.54
C GLN A 354 8.98 14.20 4.24
N THR A 355 9.84 13.36 4.79
CA THR A 355 11.30 13.55 4.76
C THR A 355 11.72 14.97 5.21
N THR A 356 12.40 15.74 4.36
CA THR A 356 12.78 17.14 4.59
C THR A 356 11.76 18.14 4.04
N ASN A 357 10.77 17.69 3.27
CA ASN A 357 9.74 18.52 2.66
C ASN A 357 8.62 18.83 3.65
N VAL A 358 8.20 20.09 3.68
CA VAL A 358 7.03 20.56 4.44
C VAL A 358 6.15 21.35 3.49
N ALA A 359 4.91 20.91 3.32
CA ALA A 359 3.96 21.51 2.38
C ALA A 359 2.58 21.68 3.04
N PRO A 360 1.81 22.72 2.68
CA PRO A 360 0.41 22.79 3.05
C PRO A 360 -0.35 21.55 2.58
N ALA A 361 -1.28 21.05 3.38
CA ALA A 361 -2.12 19.93 3.01
C ALA A 361 -3.49 20.02 3.69
N ALA A 362 -4.49 19.41 3.07
CA ALA A 362 -5.83 19.25 3.62
C ALA A 362 -6.28 17.80 3.47
N VAL A 363 -6.95 17.28 4.49
CA VAL A 363 -7.68 16.01 4.36
C VAL A 363 -9.02 16.32 3.69
N ARG A 364 -9.18 15.90 2.44
CA ARG A 364 -10.39 16.20 1.65
C ARG A 364 -11.50 15.19 1.83
N GLU A 365 -11.12 13.94 2.07
CA GLU A 365 -12.07 12.84 2.16
C GLU A 365 -11.59 11.83 3.19
N LEU A 366 -12.51 11.36 4.03
CA LEU A 366 -12.35 10.17 4.85
C LEU A 366 -13.13 9.05 4.15
N ARG A 367 -12.40 8.08 3.57
CA ARG A 367 -12.98 6.98 2.81
C ARG A 367 -13.70 5.99 3.71
N TYR A 368 -13.03 5.59 4.78
CA TYR A 368 -13.55 4.71 5.81
C TYR A 368 -12.63 4.74 7.04
N ARG A 369 -13.19 4.39 8.20
CA ARG A 369 -12.45 3.99 9.39
C ARG A 369 -12.21 2.49 9.36
N ILE A 370 -11.09 2.05 9.91
CA ILE A 370 -10.84 0.63 10.17
C ILE A 370 -11.16 0.36 11.63
N ASN A 371 -12.05 -0.60 11.85
CA ASN A 371 -12.23 -1.19 13.15
C ASN A 371 -10.97 -2.01 13.47
N THR A 372 -10.16 -1.57 14.43
CA THR A 372 -8.88 -2.22 14.75
C THR A 372 -9.01 -3.64 15.30
N THR A 373 -10.21 -4.01 15.73
CA THR A 373 -10.53 -5.28 16.37
C THR A 373 -10.90 -6.32 15.35
N THR A 374 -11.81 -5.96 14.45
CA THR A 374 -12.36 -6.87 13.43
C THR A 374 -11.65 -6.73 12.08
N LEU A 375 -10.90 -5.65 11.88
CA LEU A 375 -10.31 -5.20 10.62
C LEU A 375 -11.34 -4.88 9.53
N HIS A 376 -12.62 -4.76 9.89
CA HIS A 376 -13.66 -4.32 8.96
C HIS A 376 -13.60 -2.81 8.71
N ARG A 377 -14.05 -2.43 7.52
CA ARG A 377 -14.18 -1.04 7.11
C ARG A 377 -15.54 -0.51 7.56
N GLU A 378 -15.53 0.66 8.17
CA GLU A 378 -16.73 1.33 8.67
C GLU A 378 -16.84 2.71 8.01
N GLU A 379 -18.02 3.05 7.52
CA GLU A 379 -18.30 4.39 7.02
C GLU A 379 -18.48 5.36 8.19
N THR A 380 -17.80 6.49 8.15
CA THR A 380 -17.87 7.54 9.17
C THR A 380 -17.54 8.90 8.56
N GLY A 381 -18.12 9.96 9.13
CA GLY A 381 -17.84 11.36 8.74
C GLY A 381 -16.67 12.00 9.48
N GLU A 382 -16.16 11.36 10.53
CA GLU A 382 -15.05 11.88 11.33
C GLU A 382 -14.15 10.76 11.87
N LEU A 383 -12.92 11.14 12.26
CA LEU A 383 -11.93 10.25 12.88
C LEU A 383 -11.54 10.81 14.25
N ALA A 384 -11.83 10.08 15.31
CA ALA A 384 -11.52 10.45 16.69
C ALA A 384 -10.09 10.04 17.10
N LEU A 385 -9.66 10.44 18.29
CA LEU A 385 -8.35 10.10 18.85
C LEU A 385 -8.10 8.58 18.78
N ASN A 386 -6.89 8.19 18.34
CA ASN A 386 -6.43 6.81 18.19
C ASN A 386 -7.14 5.97 17.13
N GLU A 387 -8.10 6.54 16.40
CA GLU A 387 -8.73 5.84 15.29
C GLU A 387 -7.86 5.87 14.04
N ILE A 388 -8.06 4.85 13.21
CA ILE A 388 -7.29 4.63 11.98
C ILE A 388 -8.25 4.70 10.80
N GLY A 389 -7.94 5.52 9.80
CA GLY A 389 -8.78 5.70 8.62
C GLY A 389 -8.00 5.77 7.33
N ARG A 390 -8.64 5.39 6.21
CA ARG A 390 -8.14 5.68 4.86
C ARG A 390 -8.63 7.06 4.46
N VAL A 391 -7.71 7.93 4.12
CA VAL A 391 -7.99 9.33 3.78
C VAL A 391 -7.42 9.69 2.41
N ARG A 392 -8.05 10.66 1.76
CA ARG A 392 -7.48 11.37 0.61
C ARG A 392 -6.92 12.70 1.08
N ILE A 393 -5.62 12.89 0.88
CA ILE A 393 -4.91 14.12 1.22
C ILE A 393 -4.62 14.88 -0.06
N GLU A 394 -4.81 16.18 -0.02
CA GLU A 394 -4.48 17.08 -1.13
C GLU A 394 -3.53 18.19 -0.67
N SER A 395 -2.58 18.54 -1.53
CA SER A 395 -1.63 19.62 -1.35
C SER A 395 -1.62 20.51 -2.59
N PRO A 396 -1.60 21.86 -2.42
CA PRO A 396 -1.39 22.77 -3.55
C PRO A 396 0.03 22.65 -4.15
N ARG A 397 0.99 22.01 -3.46
CA ARG A 397 2.33 21.74 -3.99
C ARG A 397 2.40 20.28 -4.47
N LEU A 398 3.21 20.03 -5.50
CA LEU A 398 3.51 18.66 -5.91
C LEU A 398 4.28 17.96 -4.80
N ILE A 399 3.80 16.79 -4.39
CA ILE A 399 4.45 15.92 -3.42
C ILE A 399 5.09 14.77 -4.18
N ALA A 400 6.39 14.57 -3.98
CA ALA A 400 7.13 13.43 -4.51
C ALA A 400 7.10 12.30 -3.47
N PHE A 401 6.36 11.23 -3.73
CA PHE A 401 6.14 10.14 -2.79
C PHE A 401 6.20 8.77 -3.45
N ASP A 402 6.46 7.74 -2.64
CA ASP A 402 6.30 6.35 -3.03
C ASP A 402 5.21 5.72 -2.15
N ALA A 403 4.75 4.54 -2.55
CA ALA A 403 3.98 3.70 -1.65
C ALA A 403 4.84 3.33 -0.43
N TYR A 404 4.28 3.42 0.78
CA TYR A 404 5.01 3.10 2.02
C TYR A 404 5.61 1.68 2.01
N ARG A 405 4.93 0.73 1.35
CA ARG A 405 5.41 -0.64 1.18
C ARG A 405 6.65 -0.75 0.32
N ARG A 406 6.77 0.10 -0.71
CA ARG A 406 7.92 0.13 -1.61
C ARG A 406 9.07 0.90 -0.96
N ASN A 407 8.75 2.03 -0.33
CA ASN A 407 9.74 2.90 0.29
C ASN A 407 9.17 3.57 1.54
N ARG A 408 9.65 3.16 2.72
CA ARG A 408 9.16 3.66 4.01
C ARG A 408 9.44 5.15 4.18
N GLU A 409 10.62 5.61 3.80
CA GLU A 409 11.07 6.99 4.01
C GLU A 409 10.23 8.02 3.24
N THR A 410 9.92 7.71 1.98
CA THR A 410 9.13 8.59 1.11
C THR A 410 7.64 8.27 1.11
N GLY A 411 7.22 7.16 1.69
CA GLY A 411 5.81 6.82 1.89
C GLY A 411 5.26 7.17 3.28
N ALA A 412 6.09 7.59 4.24
CA ALA A 412 5.64 8.06 5.55
C ALA A 412 5.53 9.58 5.61
N PHE A 413 4.55 10.06 6.36
CA PHE A 413 4.42 11.48 6.67
C PHE A 413 3.71 11.69 8.00
N ILE A 414 3.80 12.92 8.50
CA ILE A 414 2.96 13.41 9.58
C ILE A 414 2.14 14.62 9.13
N LEU A 415 0.99 14.82 9.76
CA LEU A 415 0.23 16.07 9.66
C LEU A 415 0.46 16.90 10.92
N ILE A 416 0.75 18.18 10.71
CA ILE A 416 0.98 19.16 11.75
C ILE A 416 -0.11 20.22 11.61
N ASP A 417 -0.83 20.49 12.69
CA ASP A 417 -1.80 21.58 12.72
C ASP A 417 -1.10 22.93 12.60
N ARG A 418 -1.57 23.78 11.69
CA ARG A 418 -0.89 25.03 11.34
C ARG A 418 -0.97 26.11 12.41
N LEU A 419 -1.97 26.04 13.29
CA LEU A 419 -2.20 27.05 14.32
C LEU A 419 -1.46 26.68 15.60
N THR A 420 -1.56 25.42 15.99
CA THR A 420 -1.02 24.90 17.26
C THR A 420 0.40 24.33 17.12
N ASN A 421 0.86 24.04 15.90
CA ASN A 421 2.08 23.28 15.60
C ASN A 421 2.10 21.86 16.21
N ALA A 422 0.96 21.35 16.67
CA ALA A 422 0.84 20.00 17.18
C ALA A 422 0.91 18.99 16.03
N THR A 423 1.61 17.86 16.24
CA THR A 423 1.50 16.71 15.34
C THR A 423 0.17 16.03 15.60
N VAL A 424 -0.76 16.13 14.65
CA VAL A 424 -2.13 15.63 14.80
C VAL A 424 -2.34 14.25 14.18
N ALA A 425 -1.44 13.81 13.31
CA ALA A 425 -1.52 12.49 12.70
C ALA A 425 -0.17 11.97 12.20
N ALA A 426 -0.07 10.64 12.11
CA ALA A 426 0.94 9.94 11.32
C ALA A 426 0.25 9.10 10.24
N GLY A 427 0.83 9.05 9.04
CA GLY A 427 0.23 8.36 7.92
C GLY A 427 1.23 7.59 7.05
N THR A 428 0.72 6.54 6.42
CA THR A 428 1.42 5.73 5.45
C THR A 428 0.71 5.82 4.11
N ILE A 429 1.43 6.31 3.11
CA ILE A 429 0.93 6.50 1.76
C ILE A 429 0.69 5.13 1.15
N LEU A 430 -0.53 4.93 0.67
CA LEU A 430 -0.88 3.70 0.01
C LEU A 430 -0.26 3.67 -1.37
N GLU A 431 0.12 2.47 -1.80
CA GLU A 431 0.33 2.25 -3.21
C GLU A 431 -0.93 2.71 -3.92
N ARG A 432 -0.76 3.50 -4.97
CA ARG A 432 -1.86 3.80 -5.87
C ARG A 432 -2.40 2.44 -6.28
N GLU A 433 -3.52 2.01 -5.70
CA GLU A 433 -4.37 1.02 -6.36
C GLU A 433 -4.46 1.57 -7.78
N PRO A 434 -3.92 0.87 -8.79
CA PRO A 434 -3.74 1.40 -10.14
C PRO A 434 -5.06 2.02 -10.45
N ALA A 435 -5.08 3.36 -10.50
CA ALA A 435 -6.23 4.15 -10.09
C ALA A 435 -7.45 3.32 -10.43
N GLU A 436 -8.19 2.83 -9.42
CA GLU A 436 -9.58 2.65 -9.68
C GLU A 436 -9.93 4.04 -10.23
N ILE A 437 -9.97 4.12 -11.55
CA ILE A 437 -10.89 4.94 -12.26
C ILE A 437 -12.22 4.31 -11.81
N ARG A 438 -12.57 4.54 -10.53
CA ARG A 438 -13.92 4.84 -10.12
C ARG A 438 -14.23 6.09 -10.91
N LEU A 439 -14.64 5.81 -12.14
CA LEU A 439 -15.79 6.46 -12.72
C LEU A 439 -17.05 5.83 -12.12
N GLU A 440 -17.05 5.52 -10.82
CA GLU A 440 -18.19 5.93 -10.03
C GLU A 440 -18.08 7.44 -9.88
N ARG A 441 -18.63 8.08 -10.91
CA ARG A 441 -18.90 9.50 -10.96
C ARG A 441 -19.55 9.87 -9.60
N PRO A 442 -19.04 10.84 -8.83
CA PRO A 442 -19.89 11.49 -7.83
C PRO A 442 -21.17 11.94 -8.58
N PRO A 443 -22.37 11.82 -7.99
CA PRO A 443 -23.61 12.07 -8.69
C PRO A 443 -23.50 13.35 -9.52
N ALA A 444 -23.69 13.16 -10.83
CA ALA A 444 -23.48 14.09 -11.93
C ALA A 444 -23.92 15.55 -11.70
N ALA A 445 -24.80 15.77 -10.72
CA ALA A 445 -25.43 17.05 -10.47
C ALA A 445 -24.49 18.08 -9.82
N ALA A 446 -23.50 17.69 -9.00
CA ALA A 446 -22.77 18.67 -8.17
C ALA A 446 -21.48 19.22 -8.83
N ALA A 447 -20.60 18.35 -9.35
CA ALA A 447 -19.27 18.77 -9.83
C ALA A 447 -19.26 19.41 -11.24
N THR A 448 -20.34 19.23 -12.02
CA THR A 448 -20.49 19.79 -13.37
C THR A 448 -21.70 20.70 -13.52
N ALA A 449 -22.27 21.20 -12.41
CA ALA A 449 -23.45 22.08 -12.41
C ALA A 449 -23.26 23.34 -13.30
N HIS A 450 -22.01 23.80 -13.45
CA HIS A 450 -21.63 24.96 -14.25
C HIS A 450 -21.30 24.62 -15.72
N VAL A 451 -21.19 23.33 -16.07
CA VAL A 451 -20.83 22.86 -17.42
C VAL A 451 -22.13 22.59 -18.19
N ARG A 452 -22.55 23.56 -19.01
CA ARG A 452 -23.63 23.35 -19.98
C ARG A 452 -23.03 22.75 -21.25
N ARG A 453 -23.64 21.72 -21.82
CA ARG A 453 -23.38 21.35 -23.21
C ARG A 453 -23.97 22.46 -24.08
N PRO A 454 -23.16 23.27 -24.79
CA PRO A 454 -23.71 24.25 -25.71
C PRO A 454 -24.52 23.53 -26.78
N ALA A 455 -25.76 23.95 -27.01
CA ALA A 455 -26.60 23.38 -28.06
C ALA A 455 -26.00 23.75 -29.42
N SER A 456 -25.84 22.76 -30.29
CA SER A 456 -25.45 23.01 -31.67
C SER A 456 -26.58 23.75 -32.39
N ALA A 457 -26.23 24.75 -33.20
CA ALA A 457 -27.21 25.44 -34.07
C ALA A 457 -27.75 24.54 -35.18
N VAL A 458 -27.15 23.36 -35.40
CA VAL A 458 -27.62 22.34 -36.34
C VAL A 458 -28.37 21.26 -35.57
N PRO A 459 -29.70 21.11 -35.79
CA PRO A 459 -30.49 20.06 -35.15
C PRO A 459 -30.09 18.66 -35.60
N ASP A 460 -30.23 17.67 -34.71
CA ASP A 460 -30.00 16.25 -35.03
C ASP A 460 -30.84 15.77 -36.23
N ALA A 461 -32.06 16.29 -36.36
CA ALA A 461 -32.93 16.00 -37.51
C ALA A 461 -32.33 16.47 -38.85
N ALA A 462 -31.66 17.62 -38.88
CA ALA A 462 -31.03 18.13 -40.08
C ALA A 462 -29.83 17.26 -40.52
N ARG A 463 -29.08 16.71 -39.55
CA ARG A 463 -28.00 15.75 -39.83
C ARG A 463 -28.55 14.41 -40.33
N ALA A 464 -29.67 13.93 -39.78
CA ALA A 464 -30.35 12.73 -40.28
C ALA A 464 -30.85 12.91 -41.72
N THR A 465 -31.36 14.09 -42.08
CA THR A 465 -31.77 14.41 -43.46
C THR A 465 -30.60 14.36 -44.45
N GLN A 466 -29.39 14.78 -44.03
CA GLN A 466 -28.19 14.74 -44.88
C GLN A 466 -27.75 13.32 -45.26
N PHE A 467 -28.02 12.34 -44.40
CA PHE A 467 -27.68 10.93 -44.65
C PHE A 467 -28.87 10.06 -45.03
N GLY A 468 -30.07 10.65 -45.15
CA GLY A 468 -31.31 9.96 -45.56
C GLY A 468 -31.85 8.95 -44.54
N ARG A 469 -31.30 8.89 -43.33
CA ARG A 469 -31.59 7.88 -42.32
C ARG A 469 -31.17 8.35 -40.91
N PRO A 470 -31.75 7.79 -39.83
CA PRO A 470 -31.34 8.14 -38.48
C PRO A 470 -30.00 7.49 -38.10
N PRO A 471 -29.18 8.13 -37.24
CA PRO A 471 -27.96 7.53 -36.71
C PRO A 471 -28.29 6.40 -35.74
N ALA A 472 -27.43 5.37 -35.70
CA ALA A 472 -27.55 4.27 -34.75
C ALA A 472 -26.19 3.66 -34.43
N THR A 473 -26.12 2.98 -33.29
CA THR A 473 -24.98 2.17 -32.85
C THR A 473 -25.40 0.70 -32.77
N LEU A 474 -24.72 -0.15 -33.53
CA LEU A 474 -24.82 -1.60 -33.42
C LEU A 474 -23.76 -2.07 -32.44
N TRP A 475 -24.17 -2.58 -31.29
CA TRP A 475 -23.29 -3.05 -30.24
C TRP A 475 -23.17 -4.57 -30.26
N LEU A 476 -22.12 -5.08 -30.92
CA LEU A 476 -21.83 -6.51 -31.00
C LEU A 476 -21.11 -6.95 -29.71
N THR A 477 -21.77 -7.83 -28.95
CA THR A 477 -21.25 -8.45 -27.71
C THR A 477 -21.23 -9.97 -27.80
N GLY A 478 -20.34 -10.61 -27.05
CA GLY A 478 -20.12 -12.06 -27.07
C GLY A 478 -18.73 -12.41 -26.52
N LEU A 479 -18.49 -13.70 -26.27
CA LEU A 479 -17.19 -14.20 -25.79
C LEU A 479 -16.02 -13.76 -26.69
N PRO A 480 -14.78 -13.67 -26.18
CA PRO A 480 -13.59 -13.50 -27.03
C PRO A 480 -13.60 -14.54 -28.16
N ARG A 481 -13.16 -14.16 -29.36
CA ARG A 481 -13.18 -15.02 -30.58
C ARG A 481 -14.57 -15.51 -31.04
N ALA A 482 -15.68 -14.96 -30.54
CA ALA A 482 -17.03 -15.24 -31.04
C ALA A 482 -17.35 -14.69 -32.45
N GLY A 483 -16.40 -14.03 -33.13
CA GLY A 483 -16.59 -13.49 -34.50
C GLY A 483 -17.11 -12.05 -34.59
N LYS A 484 -17.12 -11.30 -33.48
CA LYS A 484 -17.58 -9.90 -33.43
C LYS A 484 -16.85 -8.98 -34.41
N SER A 485 -15.52 -8.91 -34.32
CA SER A 485 -14.70 -8.03 -35.18
C SER A 485 -14.80 -8.45 -36.64
N THR A 486 -14.83 -9.76 -36.92
CA THR A 486 -15.04 -10.31 -38.27
C THR A 486 -16.36 -9.83 -38.87
N LEU A 487 -17.47 -9.91 -38.12
CA LEU A 487 -18.77 -9.43 -38.57
C LEU A 487 -18.81 -7.90 -38.69
N ALA A 488 -18.16 -7.18 -37.77
CA ALA A 488 -18.14 -5.72 -37.78
C ALA A 488 -17.47 -5.16 -39.04
N PHE A 489 -16.28 -5.67 -39.39
CA PHE A 489 -15.56 -5.23 -40.59
C PHE A 489 -16.25 -5.67 -41.89
N ALA A 490 -16.81 -6.89 -41.93
CA ALA A 490 -17.53 -7.34 -43.13
C ALA A 490 -18.85 -6.57 -43.34
N LEU A 491 -19.52 -6.14 -42.26
CA LEU A 491 -20.69 -5.27 -42.34
C LEU A 491 -20.30 -3.84 -42.74
N GLU A 492 -19.18 -3.32 -42.21
CA GLU A 492 -18.62 -2.03 -42.62
C GLU A 492 -18.37 -1.98 -44.12
N GLU A 493 -17.69 -2.98 -44.68
CA GLU A 493 -17.42 -3.09 -46.12
C GLU A 493 -18.71 -3.05 -46.94
N LYS A 494 -19.72 -3.85 -46.55
CA LYS A 494 -21.01 -3.91 -47.25
C LYS A 494 -21.78 -2.59 -47.17
N LEU A 495 -21.81 -1.94 -46.01
CA LEU A 495 -22.52 -0.67 -45.81
C LEU A 495 -21.84 0.50 -46.54
N VAL A 496 -20.51 0.54 -46.53
CA VAL A 496 -19.73 1.55 -47.27
C VAL A 496 -19.92 1.38 -48.77
N ALA A 497 -19.91 0.15 -49.28
CA ALA A 497 -20.20 -0.14 -50.69
C ALA A 497 -21.62 0.29 -51.10
N ALA A 498 -22.59 0.24 -50.19
CA ALA A 498 -23.95 0.75 -50.39
C ALA A 498 -24.10 2.27 -50.19
N GLY A 499 -23.00 2.99 -49.91
CA GLY A 499 -22.98 4.45 -49.79
C GLY A 499 -23.25 4.99 -48.38
N HIS A 500 -23.36 4.13 -47.36
CA HIS A 500 -23.58 4.59 -45.98
C HIS A 500 -22.27 5.01 -45.30
N ARG A 501 -22.33 6.08 -44.52
CA ARG A 501 -21.23 6.48 -43.62
C ARG A 501 -21.26 5.63 -42.35
N VAL A 502 -20.19 4.88 -42.14
CA VAL A 502 -20.04 3.93 -41.03
C VAL A 502 -18.67 4.11 -40.37
N GLN A 503 -18.61 3.86 -39.07
CA GLN A 503 -17.36 3.75 -38.31
C GLN A 503 -17.38 2.50 -37.45
N VAL A 504 -16.36 1.63 -37.59
CA VAL A 504 -16.14 0.52 -36.65
C VAL A 504 -15.31 0.97 -35.44
N LEU A 505 -15.79 0.66 -34.24
CA LEU A 505 -15.09 0.80 -32.96
C LEU A 505 -14.77 -0.60 -32.41
N ASP A 506 -13.58 -1.09 -32.74
CA ASP A 506 -13.10 -2.41 -32.32
C ASP A 506 -12.33 -2.36 -30.99
N GLY A 507 -12.65 -3.28 -30.09
CA GLY A 507 -12.10 -3.28 -28.72
C GLY A 507 -10.59 -3.53 -28.65
N GLU A 508 -10.00 -4.27 -29.58
CA GLU A 508 -8.53 -4.45 -29.62
C GLU A 508 -7.87 -3.18 -30.17
N ARG A 509 -8.41 -2.60 -31.26
CA ARG A 509 -7.89 -1.34 -31.84
C ARG A 509 -7.95 -0.16 -30.87
N LEU A 510 -9.05 -0.03 -30.13
CA LEU A 510 -9.20 1.07 -29.16
C LEU A 510 -8.16 0.98 -28.03
N ARG A 511 -7.73 -0.22 -27.65
CA ARG A 511 -6.68 -0.44 -26.64
C ARG A 511 -5.28 -0.10 -27.12
N LEU A 512 -5.08 0.11 -28.43
CA LEU A 512 -3.81 0.64 -28.95
C LEU A 512 -3.71 2.17 -28.84
N GLY A 513 -4.82 2.86 -28.54
CA GLY A 513 -4.88 4.33 -28.50
C GLY A 513 -5.75 4.85 -27.35
N LEU A 514 -7.02 5.16 -27.64
CA LEU A 514 -7.96 5.80 -26.70
C LEU A 514 -8.05 5.11 -25.32
N ASN A 515 -7.83 3.79 -25.29
CA ASN A 515 -7.94 2.94 -24.12
C ASN A 515 -6.60 2.24 -23.79
N ALA A 516 -5.46 2.79 -24.22
CA ALA A 516 -4.12 2.22 -23.99
C ALA A 516 -3.70 2.24 -22.51
N ASP A 517 -4.34 3.07 -21.69
CA ASP A 517 -4.18 3.14 -20.24
C ASP A 517 -4.98 2.08 -19.47
N LEU A 518 -5.86 1.32 -20.13
CA LEU A 518 -6.76 0.37 -19.47
C LEU A 518 -6.23 -1.07 -19.50
N GLY A 519 -6.23 -1.72 -18.34
CA GLY A 519 -5.98 -3.16 -18.22
C GLY A 519 -7.20 -4.03 -18.54
N PHE A 520 -7.26 -5.22 -17.94
CA PHE A 520 -8.34 -6.20 -18.14
C PHE A 520 -9.16 -6.49 -16.89
N THR A 521 -9.02 -5.70 -15.82
CA THR A 521 -9.82 -5.82 -14.62
C THR A 521 -11.31 -5.52 -14.89
N SER A 522 -12.20 -5.85 -13.95
CA SER A 522 -13.63 -5.53 -14.07
C SER A 522 -13.89 -4.02 -14.18
N GLY A 523 -13.12 -3.20 -13.46
CA GLY A 523 -13.16 -1.74 -13.56
C GLY A 523 -12.69 -1.22 -14.92
N ASP A 524 -11.54 -1.72 -15.41
CA ASP A 524 -11.01 -1.33 -16.72
C ASP A 524 -11.97 -1.69 -17.86
N ARG A 525 -12.64 -2.84 -17.76
CA ARG A 525 -13.63 -3.28 -18.75
C ARG A 525 -14.86 -2.38 -18.76
N ARG A 526 -15.35 -1.97 -17.60
CA ARG A 526 -16.44 -1.00 -17.48
C ARG A 526 -16.05 0.32 -18.13
N GLU A 527 -14.83 0.80 -17.85
CA GLU A 527 -14.37 2.07 -18.40
C GLU A 527 -14.13 2.01 -19.91
N HIS A 528 -13.62 0.90 -20.40
CA HIS A 528 -13.50 0.64 -21.83
C HIS A 528 -14.87 0.70 -22.52
N VAL A 529 -15.90 0.06 -21.95
CA VAL A 529 -17.28 0.14 -22.45
C VAL A 529 -17.79 1.58 -22.44
N ARG A 530 -17.60 2.32 -21.35
CA ARG A 530 -18.07 3.70 -21.20
C ARG A 530 -17.41 4.66 -22.21
N ARG A 531 -16.07 4.65 -22.33
CA ARG A 531 -15.36 5.50 -23.30
C ARG A 531 -15.79 5.20 -24.73
N THR A 532 -15.94 3.92 -25.06
CA THR A 532 -16.41 3.49 -26.38
C THR A 532 -17.83 3.99 -26.66
N ALA A 533 -18.73 3.93 -25.67
CA ALA A 533 -20.09 4.46 -25.79
C ALA A 533 -20.13 5.98 -26.01
N GLU A 534 -19.28 6.75 -25.32
CA GLU A 534 -19.18 8.20 -25.54
C GLU A 534 -18.66 8.53 -26.95
N VAL A 535 -17.68 7.79 -27.45
CA VAL A 535 -17.21 7.97 -28.84
C VAL A 535 -18.29 7.59 -29.84
N ALA A 536 -19.00 6.48 -29.62
CA ALA A 536 -20.12 6.08 -30.47
C ALA A 536 -21.21 7.16 -30.51
N ARG A 537 -21.55 7.74 -29.36
CA ARG A 537 -22.49 8.87 -29.24
C ARG A 537 -22.02 10.07 -30.06
N LEU A 538 -20.74 10.46 -29.97
CA LEU A 538 -20.20 11.58 -30.74
C LEU A 538 -20.29 11.37 -32.26
N PHE A 539 -20.07 10.14 -32.73
CA PHE A 539 -20.28 9.81 -34.15
C PHE A 539 -21.76 9.79 -34.54
N ASN A 540 -22.65 9.28 -33.68
CA ASN A 540 -24.10 9.36 -33.92
C ASN A 540 -24.59 10.81 -33.95
N ASP A 541 -24.04 11.70 -33.11
CA ASP A 541 -24.33 13.13 -33.14
C ASP A 541 -23.93 13.78 -34.48
N GLN A 542 -23.03 13.16 -35.25
CA GLN A 542 -22.67 13.57 -36.62
C GLN A 542 -23.43 12.80 -37.72
N GLY A 543 -24.38 11.93 -37.38
CA GLY A 543 -25.20 11.17 -38.35
C GLY A 543 -24.62 9.83 -38.81
N PHE A 544 -23.52 9.35 -38.21
CA PHE A 544 -22.89 8.08 -38.61
C PHE A 544 -23.65 6.86 -38.06
N LEU A 545 -23.57 5.73 -38.79
CA LEU A 545 -23.69 4.42 -38.14
C LEU A 545 -22.39 4.09 -37.45
N VAL A 546 -22.50 3.57 -36.24
CA VAL A 546 -21.35 3.07 -35.50
C VAL A 546 -21.53 1.58 -35.28
N ILE A 547 -20.50 0.80 -35.57
CA ILE A 547 -20.47 -0.64 -35.27
C ILE A 547 -19.45 -0.84 -34.17
N VAL A 548 -19.90 -1.21 -32.99
CA VAL A 548 -19.05 -1.45 -31.82
C VAL A 548 -18.83 -2.95 -31.66
N ALA A 549 -17.57 -3.41 -31.61
CA ALA A 549 -17.21 -4.81 -31.44
C ALA A 549 -16.44 -5.02 -30.13
N LEU A 550 -17.15 -5.26 -29.03
CA LEU A 550 -16.59 -5.39 -27.67
C LEU A 550 -17.04 -6.69 -27.00
N VAL A 551 -16.24 -7.23 -26.06
CA VAL A 551 -16.69 -8.38 -25.26
C VAL A 551 -17.83 -7.96 -24.33
N SER A 552 -17.69 -6.81 -23.64
CA SER A 552 -18.70 -6.20 -22.75
C SER A 552 -19.47 -7.22 -21.88
N PRO A 553 -18.79 -7.91 -20.95
CA PRO A 553 -19.30 -9.12 -20.31
C PRO A 553 -20.46 -8.90 -19.34
N ALA A 554 -20.53 -7.75 -18.66
CA ALA A 554 -21.56 -7.48 -17.66
C ALA A 554 -22.76 -6.73 -18.27
N ALA A 555 -23.97 -7.16 -17.92
CA ALA A 555 -25.22 -6.55 -18.38
C ALA A 555 -25.34 -5.08 -17.93
N ARG A 556 -24.89 -4.77 -16.72
CA ARG A 556 -24.88 -3.40 -16.18
C ARG A 556 -24.05 -2.43 -17.02
N ASP A 557 -22.94 -2.89 -17.61
CA ASP A 557 -22.06 -2.03 -18.42
C ASP A 557 -22.67 -1.78 -19.80
N ARG A 558 -23.37 -2.77 -20.35
CA ARG A 558 -24.13 -2.61 -21.60
C ARG A 558 -25.35 -1.70 -21.40
N ALA A 559 -25.99 -1.75 -20.24
CA ALA A 559 -27.06 -0.82 -19.88
C ALA A 559 -26.56 0.63 -19.79
N LEU A 560 -25.38 0.84 -19.20
CA LEU A 560 -24.71 2.16 -19.18
C LEU A 560 -24.39 2.64 -20.61
N ALA A 561 -23.87 1.76 -21.48
CA ALA A 561 -23.60 2.12 -22.87
C ALA A 561 -24.88 2.53 -23.62
N ARG A 562 -25.99 1.82 -23.38
CA ARG A 562 -27.32 2.15 -23.92
C ARG A 562 -27.81 3.52 -23.44
N GLU A 563 -27.61 3.85 -22.17
CA GLU A 563 -27.96 5.15 -21.61
C GLU A 563 -27.16 6.29 -22.27
N ILE A 564 -25.84 6.11 -22.40
CA ILE A 564 -24.95 7.11 -23.00
C ILE A 564 -25.30 7.36 -24.47
N VAL A 565 -25.42 6.30 -25.26
CA VAL A 565 -25.70 6.40 -26.70
C VAL A 565 -27.14 6.89 -26.95
N GLY A 566 -28.07 6.57 -26.04
CA GLY A 566 -29.49 6.81 -26.17
C GLY A 566 -30.22 5.53 -26.59
N ALA A 567 -31.29 5.19 -25.85
CA ALA A 567 -32.02 3.93 -26.04
C ALA A 567 -32.56 3.75 -27.46
N ASP A 568 -33.00 4.83 -28.10
CA ASP A 568 -33.56 4.81 -29.47
C ASP A 568 -32.50 4.55 -30.55
N ARG A 569 -31.21 4.82 -30.22
CA ARG A 569 -30.07 4.69 -31.15
C ARG A 569 -29.26 3.42 -30.91
N PHE A 570 -29.52 2.66 -29.86
CA PHE A 570 -28.68 1.54 -29.42
C PHE A 570 -29.30 0.17 -29.77
N LEU A 571 -28.63 -0.58 -30.65
CA LEU A 571 -29.03 -1.95 -31.03
C LEU A 571 -28.04 -2.97 -30.47
N GLU A 572 -28.46 -3.75 -29.47
CA GLU A 572 -27.63 -4.80 -28.87
C GLU A 572 -27.65 -6.08 -29.72
N ILE A 573 -26.49 -6.49 -30.25
CA ILE A 573 -26.34 -7.67 -31.09
C ILE A 573 -25.53 -8.73 -30.33
N HIS A 574 -26.12 -9.89 -30.06
CA HIS A 574 -25.43 -10.98 -29.38
C HIS A 574 -24.80 -11.94 -30.40
N CYS A 575 -23.47 -11.98 -30.44
CA CYS A 575 -22.70 -12.99 -31.16
C CYS A 575 -22.56 -14.24 -30.28
N ASN A 576 -23.52 -15.15 -30.41
CA ASN A 576 -23.61 -16.36 -29.62
C ASN A 576 -22.77 -17.47 -30.27
N ALA A 577 -21.56 -17.67 -29.75
CA ALA A 577 -20.71 -18.81 -30.07
C ALA A 577 -20.41 -19.58 -28.77
N PRO A 578 -20.56 -20.92 -28.76
CA PRO A 578 -20.16 -21.72 -27.61
C PRO A 578 -18.67 -21.54 -27.29
N LEU A 579 -18.30 -21.64 -26.01
CA LEU A 579 -16.91 -21.49 -25.56
C LEU A 579 -15.96 -22.43 -26.31
N ALA A 580 -16.35 -23.70 -26.53
CA ALA A 580 -15.54 -24.66 -27.28
C ALA A 580 -15.26 -24.19 -28.72
N THR A 581 -16.22 -23.53 -29.38
CA THR A 581 -16.02 -22.94 -30.71
C THR A 581 -15.09 -21.73 -30.65
N CYS A 582 -15.18 -20.91 -29.59
CA CYS A 582 -14.27 -19.79 -29.37
C CYS A 582 -12.83 -20.26 -29.11
N GLU A 583 -12.64 -21.32 -28.31
CA GLU A 583 -11.35 -21.95 -28.04
C GLU A 583 -10.77 -22.58 -29.32
N ALA A 584 -11.58 -23.21 -30.17
CA ALA A 584 -11.14 -23.73 -31.46
C ALA A 584 -10.68 -22.62 -32.44
N ARG A 585 -11.14 -21.38 -32.24
CA ARG A 585 -10.77 -20.19 -33.02
C ARG A 585 -9.62 -19.39 -32.38
N ASP A 586 -8.97 -19.93 -31.34
CA ASP A 586 -7.90 -19.29 -30.57
C ASP A 586 -6.58 -19.21 -31.36
N THR A 587 -6.48 -18.21 -32.23
CA THR A 587 -5.35 -18.00 -33.14
C THR A 587 -4.14 -17.33 -32.48
N ASP A 588 -4.36 -16.61 -31.38
CA ASP A 588 -3.37 -15.86 -30.62
C ASP A 588 -3.01 -16.49 -29.26
N GLY A 589 -3.61 -17.65 -28.94
CA GLY A 589 -3.31 -18.43 -27.75
C GLY A 589 -3.88 -17.84 -26.45
N LEU A 590 -4.88 -16.97 -26.53
CA LEU A 590 -5.52 -16.33 -25.37
C LEU A 590 -6.12 -17.38 -24.42
N PHE A 591 -6.93 -18.30 -24.95
CA PHE A 591 -7.58 -19.32 -24.14
C PHE A 591 -6.58 -20.39 -23.69
N ARG A 592 -5.62 -20.77 -24.54
CA ARG A 592 -4.55 -21.71 -24.18
C ARG A 592 -3.74 -21.22 -22.97
N ARG A 593 -3.32 -19.95 -22.98
CA ARG A 593 -2.53 -19.34 -21.89
C ARG A 593 -3.35 -19.15 -20.62
N ALA A 594 -4.65 -18.83 -20.76
CA ALA A 594 -5.56 -18.78 -19.62
C ALA A 594 -5.71 -20.14 -18.92
N ARG A 595 -5.87 -21.22 -19.68
CA ARG A 595 -5.95 -22.59 -19.15
C ARG A 595 -4.66 -23.05 -18.47
N ALA A 596 -3.51 -22.54 -18.92
CA ALA A 596 -2.21 -22.80 -18.32
C ALA A 596 -1.93 -21.95 -17.05
N GLY A 597 -2.82 -21.02 -16.69
CA GLY A 597 -2.63 -20.12 -15.55
C GLY A 597 -1.65 -18.97 -15.78
N GLU A 598 -1.26 -18.72 -17.04
CA GLU A 598 -0.32 -17.64 -17.40
C GLU A 598 -1.02 -16.27 -17.52
N ILE A 599 -2.33 -16.27 -17.76
CA ILE A 599 -3.16 -15.06 -17.86
C ILE A 599 -4.43 -15.30 -17.05
N GLU A 600 -4.73 -14.37 -16.16
CA GLU A 600 -5.95 -14.37 -15.36
C GLU A 600 -7.00 -13.39 -15.93
N GLN A 601 -8.24 -13.50 -15.45
CA GLN A 601 -9.40 -12.68 -15.79
C GLN A 601 -9.91 -12.86 -17.23
N VAL A 602 -9.75 -14.02 -17.88
CA VAL A 602 -10.26 -14.27 -19.23
C VAL A 602 -11.76 -14.61 -19.22
N THR A 603 -12.55 -13.81 -19.96
CA THR A 603 -14.00 -13.98 -20.06
C THR A 603 -14.36 -15.35 -20.64
N GLY A 604 -15.10 -16.16 -19.88
CA GLY A 604 -15.49 -17.52 -20.25
C GLY A 604 -14.60 -18.62 -19.67
N ILE A 605 -13.46 -18.29 -19.04
CA ILE A 605 -12.62 -19.23 -18.29
C ILE A 605 -12.74 -18.95 -16.79
N ASP A 606 -12.17 -17.85 -16.34
CA ASP A 606 -12.02 -17.45 -14.93
C ASP A 606 -12.65 -16.08 -14.64
N ALA A 607 -13.29 -15.45 -15.65
CA ALA A 607 -14.20 -14.32 -15.49
C ALA A 607 -15.58 -14.58 -16.14
N PRO A 608 -16.70 -14.21 -15.49
CA PRO A 608 -18.05 -14.51 -15.98
C PRO A 608 -18.46 -13.66 -17.20
N TYR A 609 -19.38 -14.20 -18.01
CA TYR A 609 -20.08 -13.51 -19.10
C TYR A 609 -21.59 -13.58 -18.90
N GLU A 610 -22.24 -12.43 -18.83
CA GLU A 610 -23.70 -12.31 -18.71
C GLU A 610 -24.29 -12.08 -20.10
N ALA A 611 -24.86 -13.13 -20.71
CA ALA A 611 -25.48 -13.02 -22.03
C ALA A 611 -26.65 -12.00 -22.03
N PRO A 612 -26.85 -11.24 -23.11
CA PRO A 612 -28.01 -10.33 -23.23
C PRO A 612 -29.34 -11.08 -23.10
N ALA A 613 -30.22 -10.61 -22.21
CA ALA A 613 -31.53 -11.23 -22.00
C ALA A 613 -32.50 -10.95 -23.16
N ALA A 614 -32.41 -9.76 -23.79
CA ALA A 614 -33.26 -9.34 -24.89
C ALA A 614 -32.46 -8.54 -25.94
N PRO A 615 -31.53 -9.16 -26.69
CA PRO A 615 -30.80 -8.49 -27.74
C PRO A 615 -31.74 -8.14 -28.92
N ALA A 616 -31.43 -7.07 -29.64
CA ALA A 616 -32.13 -6.73 -30.88
C ALA A 616 -31.95 -7.81 -31.95
N LEU A 617 -30.82 -8.53 -31.92
CA LEU A 617 -30.58 -9.71 -32.74
C LEU A 617 -29.59 -10.65 -32.04
N ALA A 618 -29.90 -11.94 -31.99
CA ALA A 618 -28.98 -12.99 -31.59
C ALA A 618 -28.52 -13.78 -32.83
N LEU A 619 -27.21 -13.79 -33.06
CA LEU A 619 -26.54 -14.46 -34.17
C LEU A 619 -25.88 -15.74 -33.66
N ALA A 620 -26.20 -16.90 -34.24
CA ALA A 620 -25.58 -18.16 -33.87
C ALA A 620 -24.21 -18.33 -34.55
N THR A 621 -23.29 -17.41 -34.26
CA THR A 621 -21.94 -17.30 -34.86
C THR A 621 -21.04 -18.53 -34.70
N GLY A 622 -21.44 -19.50 -33.86
CA GLY A 622 -20.79 -20.80 -33.76
C GLY A 622 -21.14 -21.76 -34.90
N THR A 623 -22.32 -21.62 -35.52
CA THR A 623 -22.86 -22.54 -36.54
C THR A 623 -23.24 -21.84 -37.85
N GLU A 624 -23.57 -20.55 -37.81
CA GLU A 624 -23.84 -19.73 -38.99
C GLU A 624 -22.54 -19.32 -39.71
N THR A 625 -22.63 -19.19 -41.04
CA THR A 625 -21.56 -18.56 -41.83
C THR A 625 -21.61 -17.04 -41.67
N VAL A 626 -20.48 -16.37 -41.90
CA VAL A 626 -20.38 -14.90 -41.88
C VAL A 626 -21.41 -14.28 -42.83
N ALA A 627 -21.58 -14.84 -44.04
CA ALA A 627 -22.57 -14.37 -45.02
C ALA A 627 -24.01 -14.47 -44.50
N ALA A 628 -24.38 -15.57 -43.83
CA ALA A 628 -25.70 -15.75 -43.25
C ALA A 628 -25.97 -14.75 -42.11
N SER A 629 -25.01 -14.57 -41.20
CA SER A 629 -25.12 -13.59 -40.12
C SER A 629 -25.18 -12.15 -40.65
N LEU A 630 -24.43 -11.81 -41.71
CA LEU A 630 -24.51 -10.52 -42.38
C LEU A 630 -25.87 -10.27 -43.06
N ALA A 631 -26.48 -11.28 -43.67
CA ALA A 631 -27.80 -11.16 -44.25
C ALA A 631 -28.86 -10.82 -43.18
N ARG A 632 -28.76 -11.45 -42.00
CA ARG A 632 -29.65 -11.16 -40.86
C ARG A 632 -29.41 -9.76 -40.27
N LEU A 633 -28.16 -9.33 -40.16
CA LEU A 633 -27.81 -7.97 -39.75
C LEU A 633 -28.36 -6.93 -40.74
N TRP A 634 -28.23 -7.20 -42.04
CA TRP A 634 -28.74 -6.35 -43.09
C TRP A 634 -30.26 -6.20 -43.02
N ALA A 635 -30.99 -7.32 -42.90
CA ALA A 635 -32.44 -7.32 -42.76
C ALA A 635 -32.92 -6.58 -41.49
N LEU A 636 -32.17 -6.67 -40.38
CA LEU A 636 -32.43 -5.87 -39.17
C LEU A 636 -32.33 -4.37 -39.46
N LEU A 637 -31.29 -3.94 -40.19
CA LEU A 637 -31.08 -2.52 -40.50
C LEU A 637 -32.17 -1.98 -41.44
N GLU A 638 -32.53 -2.74 -42.47
CA GLU A 638 -33.65 -2.44 -43.38
C GLU A 638 -34.97 -2.31 -42.60
N GLY A 639 -35.30 -3.31 -41.77
CA GLY A 639 -36.54 -3.32 -40.98
C GLY A 639 -36.62 -2.21 -39.92
N ARG A 640 -35.49 -1.58 -39.58
CA ARG A 640 -35.40 -0.44 -38.66
C ARG A 640 -35.30 0.91 -39.39
N GLY A 641 -35.31 0.92 -40.72
CA GLY A 641 -35.15 2.14 -41.52
C GLY A 641 -33.76 2.78 -41.37
N LEU A 642 -32.73 1.97 -41.14
CA LEU A 642 -31.36 2.41 -40.92
C LEU A 642 -30.48 2.33 -42.18
N LEU A 643 -31.02 1.88 -43.31
CA LEU A 643 -30.38 1.84 -44.62
C LEU A 643 -31.02 2.89 -45.53
#